data_AF-A0A0G1KZ40-F1
#
_entry.id   AF-A0A0G1KZ40-F1
#
_cell.length_a   1.000
_cell.length_b   1.000
_cell.length_c   1.000
_cell.angle_alpha   90.00
_cell.angle_beta   90.00
_cell.angle_gamma   90.00
#
_symmetry.space_group_name_H-M   'P 1'
#
loop_
_entity.id
_entity.type
_entity.pdbx_description
1 polymer ?
#
loop_
_entity_poly.entity_id
_entity_poly.type
_entity_poly.pdbx_seq_one_letter_code
_entity_poly.pdbx_strand_id
1 'polypeptide(L)'
;MISKKSVFRIIFPIAISLGITVLLFWKSFIGMIPFPGNYLIAWYEPWKSETSYARSLGIAHKPVLDDVFRQLYPYKILIKESIQNGSLPLWNPYNGSGMPLLATMHAGFFTPTTLLFLLFTGHAAWTMYIMLQPILFSLGCWWYTRKLGFSRIASVFSIVTFLLSGFAVVRYEFGEYLYVASCLPYILAIIEQYRENTSTKLLFLIPCMVFFMMISGQPQMVLYVLLISGCYALSLCRMERISIFPLGASFLLGMGLSAVQLLPTLELYRNSNMTHSASQFIFDRFLLPIDHFITLFIPNFFGNPATYNFWERKDYVETALYMGMIPIFFVTVLIGKNVLDKRRYVRLFYEIVICLTFLLTLNWPLSRWIYSLPIPIIGTGIPSRFFFLTAFSIAILAGMGFDNFLKGKVPLRKPALMCIGIISIIVIFTLFSASTHVSCLDSVTHNCWLVALRDTTARNIILECVVFGIALFGVWLYKKIGIFAALMIMSIYCFSGLYNANKFLPFSSESRILPSVEVIDRIKQLTVYDRIVGVGDAEIPTNIASYFRFFDPQYYEPLYLKRYGELFSWAKTGDTSKGLTRSDVTFSGWDEGNPIMQKRIARLMQLVSVGNVLYKKEEYHKKQINSGQILWEDDTWIIAKNTSMLPHISVLADSEVIADDDLLLERLFDDSFDPTKTVLIEEPIKGKNETNAKINTDNAVVGIISYKENFLSLRVASPSDGLLVITDNYYPGWRAFVDDKEVKIYRANYAFRAISVPEGEHTIIFTYQPNSITLGSLLSVCTAILIGIFFILRLKK
;
A
#
# COMPACT_ATOMS: atom_id res chain seq x y z
N MET A 1 -23.58 39.12 8.13
CA MET A 1 -24.15 38.66 6.84
C MET A 1 -23.01 38.34 5.88
N ILE A 2 -22.82 37.05 5.53
CA ILE A 2 -21.83 36.64 4.53
C ILE A 2 -22.35 37.09 3.16
N SER A 3 -21.61 37.96 2.45
CA SER A 3 -22.03 38.45 1.12
C SER A 3 -22.29 37.28 0.15
N LYS A 4 -23.25 37.42 -0.79
CA LYS A 4 -23.47 36.42 -1.86
C LYS A 4 -22.18 36.04 -2.61
N LYS A 5 -21.25 37.01 -2.78
CA LYS A 5 -19.93 36.78 -3.39
C LYS A 5 -19.01 35.89 -2.54
N SER A 6 -19.07 35.96 -1.22
CA SER A 6 -18.28 35.10 -0.32
C SER A 6 -18.86 33.70 -0.21
N VAL A 7 -20.19 33.54 -0.21
CA VAL A 7 -20.83 32.21 -0.27
C VAL A 7 -20.47 31.48 -1.56
N PHE A 8 -20.59 32.17 -2.71
CA PHE A 8 -20.24 31.58 -4.01
C PHE A 8 -18.77 31.16 -4.11
N ARG A 9 -17.85 31.88 -3.43
CA ARG A 9 -16.41 31.53 -3.41
C ARG A 9 -16.12 30.22 -2.68
N ILE A 10 -16.95 29.83 -1.72
CA ILE A 10 -16.80 28.60 -0.93
C ILE A 10 -17.54 27.44 -1.59
N ILE A 11 -18.76 27.67 -2.08
CA ILE A 11 -19.59 26.61 -2.69
C ILE A 11 -19.01 26.12 -4.02
N PHE A 12 -18.48 27.02 -4.85
CA PHE A 12 -17.99 26.66 -6.18
C PHE A 12 -16.94 25.54 -6.19
N PRO A 13 -15.82 25.61 -5.43
CA PRO A 13 -14.85 24.52 -5.42
C PRO A 13 -15.44 23.21 -4.89
N ILE A 14 -16.31 23.25 -3.88
CA ILE A 14 -16.96 22.06 -3.34
C ILE A 14 -17.82 21.39 -4.40
N ALA A 15 -18.65 22.16 -5.12
CA ALA A 15 -19.52 21.64 -6.18
C ALA A 15 -18.71 21.01 -7.32
N ILE A 16 -17.60 21.62 -7.74
CA ILE A 16 -16.72 21.06 -8.77
C ILE A 16 -16.06 19.77 -8.29
N SER A 17 -15.51 19.75 -7.07
CA SER A 17 -14.90 18.56 -6.47
C SER A 17 -15.89 17.39 -6.42
N LEU A 18 -17.12 17.65 -5.97
CA LEU A 18 -18.19 16.65 -5.94
C LEU A 18 -18.57 16.20 -7.35
N GLY A 19 -18.72 17.12 -8.30
CA GLY A 19 -19.04 16.78 -9.70
C GLY A 19 -18.00 15.86 -10.35
N ILE A 20 -16.71 16.15 -10.19
CA ILE A 20 -15.62 15.30 -10.72
C ILE A 20 -15.64 13.92 -10.05
N THR A 21 -15.87 13.87 -8.74
CA THR A 21 -15.93 12.61 -7.98
C THR A 21 -17.12 11.76 -8.42
N VAL A 22 -18.30 12.38 -8.61
CA VAL A 22 -19.49 11.70 -9.13
C VAL A 22 -19.24 11.14 -10.52
N LEU A 23 -18.55 11.88 -11.41
CA LEU A 23 -18.23 11.39 -12.74
C LEU A 23 -17.23 10.22 -12.73
N LEU A 24 -16.22 10.26 -11.86
CA LEU A 24 -15.24 9.18 -11.72
C LEU A 24 -15.87 7.89 -11.18
N PHE A 25 -16.75 8.03 -10.18
CA PHE A 25 -17.34 6.92 -9.43
C PHE A 25 -18.85 6.79 -9.69
N TRP A 26 -19.32 7.15 -10.88
CA TRP A 26 -20.76 7.19 -11.22
C TRP A 26 -21.45 5.84 -10.99
N LYS A 27 -20.71 4.74 -11.21
CA LYS A 27 -21.17 3.36 -10.98
C LYS A 27 -21.58 3.10 -9.53
N SER A 28 -21.03 3.85 -8.57
CA SER A 28 -21.42 3.72 -7.17
C SER A 28 -22.78 4.32 -6.86
N PHE A 29 -23.24 5.29 -7.64
CA PHE A 29 -24.58 5.86 -7.50
C PHE A 29 -25.68 4.96 -8.10
N ILE A 30 -25.29 3.88 -8.80
CA ILE A 30 -26.20 2.82 -9.27
C ILE A 30 -25.99 1.50 -8.53
N GLY A 31 -25.35 1.53 -7.35
CA GLY A 31 -25.24 0.38 -6.44
C GLY A 31 -24.00 -0.51 -6.61
N MET A 32 -22.99 -0.10 -7.39
CA MET A 32 -21.71 -0.83 -7.46
C MET A 32 -20.66 -0.28 -6.49
N ILE A 33 -19.75 -1.12 -6.04
CA ILE A 33 -18.72 -0.74 -5.07
C ILE A 33 -17.38 -0.66 -5.80
N PRO A 34 -16.60 0.43 -5.64
CA PRO A 34 -15.25 0.53 -6.20
C PRO A 34 -14.35 -0.45 -5.42
N PHE A 35 -14.28 -1.68 -5.91
CA PHE A 35 -13.60 -2.80 -5.27
C PHE A 35 -13.32 -3.91 -6.31
N PRO A 36 -12.13 -4.52 -6.33
CA PRO A 36 -11.75 -5.57 -7.28
C PRO A 36 -12.32 -6.97 -6.95
N GLY A 37 -13.57 -7.06 -6.50
CA GLY A 37 -14.24 -8.32 -6.13
C GLY A 37 -14.43 -9.30 -7.29
N ASN A 38 -14.68 -8.80 -8.50
CA ASN A 38 -14.72 -9.67 -9.68
C ASN A 38 -13.35 -10.32 -9.96
N TYR A 39 -12.24 -9.65 -9.63
CA TYR A 39 -10.90 -10.22 -9.82
C TYR A 39 -10.63 -11.32 -8.80
N LEU A 40 -10.97 -11.07 -7.52
CA LEU A 40 -10.92 -12.08 -6.46
C LEU A 40 -11.61 -13.39 -6.90
N ILE A 41 -12.89 -13.29 -7.28
CA ILE A 41 -13.70 -14.47 -7.64
C ILE A 41 -13.19 -15.16 -8.91
N ALA A 42 -12.63 -14.40 -9.85
CA ALA A 42 -12.18 -14.97 -11.12
C ALA A 42 -10.83 -15.67 -11.05
N TRP A 43 -9.95 -15.29 -10.12
CA TRP A 43 -8.56 -15.73 -10.11
C TRP A 43 -8.11 -16.48 -8.86
N TYR A 44 -8.80 -16.30 -7.74
CA TYR A 44 -8.33 -16.80 -6.47
C TYR A 44 -9.25 -17.88 -5.91
N GLU A 45 -8.63 -18.90 -5.35
CA GLU A 45 -9.32 -19.96 -4.65
C GLU A 45 -9.74 -19.47 -3.25
N PRO A 46 -10.79 -20.06 -2.65
CA PRO A 46 -11.65 -21.10 -3.22
C PRO A 46 -12.71 -20.58 -4.21
N TRP A 47 -12.91 -19.27 -4.31
CA TRP A 47 -14.01 -18.69 -5.10
C TRP A 47 -13.97 -19.00 -6.59
N LYS A 48 -12.77 -19.16 -7.16
CA LYS A 48 -12.59 -19.48 -8.57
C LYS A 48 -13.19 -20.84 -8.94
N SER A 49 -13.10 -21.83 -8.05
CA SER A 49 -13.61 -23.19 -8.28
C SER A 49 -15.04 -23.42 -7.80
N GLU A 50 -15.65 -22.47 -7.09
CA GLU A 50 -17.02 -22.57 -6.57
C GLU A 50 -18.07 -22.59 -7.69
N THR A 51 -18.90 -23.65 -7.73
CA THR A 51 -19.88 -23.92 -8.81
C THR A 51 -20.94 -22.82 -8.97
N SER A 52 -21.34 -22.19 -7.85
CA SER A 52 -22.24 -21.04 -7.83
C SER A 52 -21.69 -19.81 -8.58
N TYR A 53 -20.36 -19.73 -8.69
CA TYR A 53 -19.62 -18.71 -9.43
C TYR A 53 -18.92 -19.26 -10.68
N ALA A 54 -18.99 -20.58 -10.96
CA ALA A 54 -18.20 -21.34 -11.94
C ALA A 54 -18.53 -21.08 -13.42
N ARG A 55 -18.95 -19.86 -13.74
CA ARG A 55 -18.60 -19.22 -15.01
C ARG A 55 -17.70 -18.02 -14.74
N SER A 56 -16.70 -18.19 -13.88
CA SER A 56 -15.72 -17.18 -13.47
C SER A 56 -14.96 -16.58 -14.67
N LEU A 57 -14.71 -17.39 -15.71
CA LEU A 57 -14.19 -16.95 -17.02
C LEU A 57 -15.12 -15.99 -17.80
N GLY A 58 -16.42 -16.01 -17.52
CA GLY A 58 -17.43 -15.11 -18.11
C GLY A 58 -17.66 -13.82 -17.33
N ILE A 59 -17.11 -13.69 -16.12
CA ILE A 59 -17.25 -12.48 -15.32
C ILE A 59 -16.24 -11.46 -15.83
N ALA A 60 -16.68 -10.29 -16.31
CA ALA A 60 -15.73 -9.22 -16.66
C ALA A 60 -14.99 -8.73 -15.40
N HIS A 61 -13.67 -8.87 -15.39
CA HIS A 61 -12.80 -8.52 -14.27
C HIS A 61 -11.52 -7.85 -14.74
N LYS A 62 -10.77 -7.27 -13.80
CA LYS A 62 -9.56 -6.50 -14.05
C LYS A 62 -8.45 -7.05 -13.15
N PRO A 63 -7.45 -7.77 -13.71
CA PRO A 63 -6.49 -8.55 -12.94
C PRO A 63 -5.37 -7.68 -12.34
N VAL A 64 -5.76 -6.76 -11.47
CA VAL A 64 -4.90 -5.78 -10.78
C VAL A 64 -5.50 -5.46 -9.42
N LEU A 65 -4.69 -4.89 -8.52
CA LEU A 65 -5.12 -4.34 -7.22
C LEU A 65 -5.53 -5.42 -6.19
N ASP A 66 -4.84 -6.56 -6.17
CA ASP A 66 -5.07 -7.63 -5.19
C ASP A 66 -4.77 -7.20 -3.75
N ASP A 67 -3.82 -6.27 -3.54
CA ASP A 67 -3.56 -5.63 -2.23
C ASP A 67 -4.84 -5.12 -1.54
N VAL A 68 -5.84 -4.70 -2.32
CA VAL A 68 -7.11 -4.16 -1.80
C VAL A 68 -7.88 -5.22 -1.01
N PHE A 69 -8.05 -6.42 -1.56
CA PHE A 69 -8.79 -7.50 -0.89
C PHE A 69 -7.90 -8.41 -0.03
N ARG A 70 -6.58 -8.44 -0.29
CA ARG A 70 -5.63 -9.17 0.57
C ARG A 70 -5.32 -8.38 1.84
N GLN A 71 -5.00 -7.09 1.75
CA GLN A 71 -4.43 -6.34 2.88
C GLN A 71 -5.33 -5.21 3.38
N LEU A 72 -5.66 -4.25 2.50
CA LEU A 72 -6.23 -2.96 2.93
C LEU A 72 -7.64 -3.11 3.52
N TYR A 73 -8.53 -3.80 2.81
CA TYR A 73 -9.91 -3.97 3.27
C TYR A 73 -9.99 -4.87 4.51
N PRO A 74 -9.34 -6.06 4.57
CA PRO A 74 -9.33 -6.89 5.78
C PRO A 74 -8.83 -6.18 7.03
N TYR A 75 -7.77 -5.36 6.92
CA TYR A 75 -7.25 -4.60 8.06
C TYR A 75 -8.26 -3.55 8.56
N LYS A 76 -8.95 -2.84 7.67
CA LYS A 76 -9.99 -1.87 8.07
C LYS A 76 -11.15 -2.54 8.80
N ILE A 77 -11.56 -3.73 8.36
CA ILE A 77 -12.63 -4.50 9.01
C ILE A 77 -12.16 -5.05 10.37
N LEU A 78 -10.93 -5.56 10.46
CA LEU A 78 -10.34 -5.98 11.73
C LEU A 78 -10.28 -4.82 12.74
N ILE A 79 -9.77 -3.65 12.32
CA ILE A 79 -9.73 -2.45 13.17
C ILE A 79 -11.11 -2.06 13.68
N LYS A 80 -12.11 -2.03 12.78
CA LYS A 80 -13.49 -1.70 13.14
C LYS A 80 -14.00 -2.62 14.25
N GLU A 81 -13.86 -3.93 14.07
CA GLU A 81 -14.36 -4.92 15.01
C GLU A 81 -13.59 -4.92 16.34
N SER A 82 -12.27 -4.76 16.33
CA SER A 82 -11.49 -4.63 17.57
C SER A 82 -11.98 -3.44 18.40
N ILE A 83 -12.21 -2.27 17.78
CA ILE A 83 -12.75 -1.08 18.47
C ILE A 83 -14.16 -1.36 19.03
N GLN A 84 -15.04 -2.00 18.25
CA GLN A 84 -16.40 -2.35 18.70
C GLN A 84 -16.39 -3.33 19.88
N ASN A 85 -15.37 -4.18 19.96
CA ASN A 85 -15.14 -5.13 21.05
C ASN A 85 -14.37 -4.54 22.24
N GLY A 86 -14.06 -3.24 22.22
CA GLY A 86 -13.36 -2.55 23.31
C GLY A 86 -11.85 -2.82 23.38
N SER A 87 -11.25 -3.34 22.30
CA SER A 87 -9.80 -3.57 22.20
C SER A 87 -9.15 -2.59 21.23
N LEU A 88 -7.90 -2.19 21.53
CA LEU A 88 -7.07 -1.46 20.57
C LEU A 88 -6.55 -2.45 19.50
N PRO A 89 -6.49 -2.11 18.21
CA PRO A 89 -6.02 -3.01 17.17
C PRO A 89 -4.48 -3.03 17.09
N LEU A 90 -3.80 -3.51 18.13
CA LEU A 90 -2.33 -3.46 18.21
C LEU A 90 -1.67 -4.65 17.52
N TRP A 91 -2.24 -5.83 17.65
CA TRP A 91 -1.71 -7.09 17.13
C TRP A 91 -2.76 -7.81 16.29
N ASN A 92 -2.35 -8.44 15.18
CA ASN A 92 -3.20 -9.26 14.35
C ASN A 92 -2.77 -10.72 14.50
N PRO A 93 -3.55 -11.58 15.19
CA PRO A 93 -3.19 -12.97 15.44
C PRO A 93 -3.51 -13.91 14.27
N TYR A 94 -4.34 -13.46 13.30
CA TYR A 94 -4.93 -14.33 12.28
C TYR A 94 -3.99 -14.68 11.13
N ASN A 95 -2.98 -13.84 10.87
CA ASN A 95 -2.02 -14.09 9.78
C ASN A 95 -0.61 -14.25 10.35
N GLY A 96 0.18 -15.11 9.71
CA GLY A 96 1.63 -15.13 9.92
C GLY A 96 2.11 -15.58 11.27
N SER A 97 1.30 -16.31 12.04
CA SER A 97 1.56 -16.57 13.47
C SER A 97 1.62 -15.28 14.32
N GLY A 98 0.93 -14.23 13.89
CA GLY A 98 0.81 -12.98 14.62
C GLY A 98 1.75 -11.87 14.14
N MET A 99 1.24 -10.66 13.96
CA MET A 99 2.05 -9.48 13.59
C MET A 99 1.54 -8.19 14.24
N PRO A 100 2.41 -7.17 14.43
CA PRO A 100 2.01 -5.90 15.05
C PRO A 100 1.22 -5.02 14.07
N LEU A 101 -0.11 -5.21 14.05
CA LEU A 101 -1.06 -4.55 13.14
C LEU A 101 -0.92 -3.02 13.12
N LEU A 102 -0.93 -2.36 14.29
CA LEU A 102 -0.84 -0.91 14.38
C LEU A 102 0.47 -0.37 13.78
N ALA A 103 1.56 -1.11 13.96
CA ALA A 103 2.90 -0.68 13.54
C ALA A 103 3.13 -0.73 12.02
N THR A 104 2.27 -1.41 11.25
CA THR A 104 2.39 -1.51 9.78
C THR A 104 2.17 -0.19 9.04
N MET A 105 1.58 0.83 9.68
CA MET A 105 0.99 2.05 9.09
C MET A 105 -0.15 1.81 8.08
N HIS A 106 -0.12 0.74 7.27
CA HIS A 106 -1.15 0.37 6.29
C HIS A 106 -2.53 0.14 6.93
N ALA A 107 -2.55 -0.34 8.18
CA ALA A 107 -3.79 -0.42 8.96
C ALA A 107 -4.49 0.95 9.08
N GLY A 108 -3.73 2.06 9.15
CA GLY A 108 -4.26 3.42 9.20
C GLY A 108 -5.23 3.67 10.35
N PHE A 109 -5.00 3.09 11.53
CA PHE A 109 -5.90 3.17 12.69
C PHE A 109 -6.21 4.61 13.10
N PHE A 110 -5.18 5.44 13.29
CA PHE A 110 -5.32 6.83 13.72
C PHE A 110 -5.91 7.77 12.67
N THR A 111 -6.13 7.29 11.44
CA THR A 111 -6.67 8.12 10.38
C THR A 111 -8.11 8.55 10.71
N PRO A 112 -8.51 9.80 10.43
CA PRO A 112 -9.91 10.23 10.53
C PRO A 112 -10.86 9.39 9.68
N THR A 113 -10.37 8.68 8.66
CA THR A 113 -11.19 7.82 7.80
C THR A 113 -11.62 6.53 8.49
N THR A 114 -10.97 6.10 9.57
CA THR A 114 -11.44 5.01 10.44
C THR A 114 -12.85 5.29 10.96
N LEU A 115 -13.21 6.55 11.19
CA LEU A 115 -14.57 6.94 11.59
C LEU A 115 -15.62 6.53 10.56
N LEU A 116 -15.29 6.50 9.26
CA LEU A 116 -16.23 6.04 8.23
C LEU A 116 -16.59 4.57 8.45
N PHE A 117 -15.62 3.73 8.82
CA PHE A 117 -15.84 2.31 9.07
C PHE A 117 -16.59 2.06 10.37
N LEU A 118 -16.41 2.91 11.38
CA LEU A 118 -17.16 2.85 12.64
C LEU A 118 -18.63 3.28 12.47
N LEU A 119 -18.89 4.28 11.63
CA LEU A 119 -20.23 4.87 11.47
C LEU A 119 -21.09 4.18 10.40
N PHE A 120 -20.48 3.55 9.40
CA PHE A 120 -21.19 2.94 8.26
C PHE A 120 -20.87 1.44 8.11
N THR A 121 -21.66 0.74 7.29
CA THR A 121 -21.36 -0.64 6.85
C THR A 121 -20.02 -0.68 6.13
N GLY A 122 -19.30 -1.81 6.16
CA GLY A 122 -17.96 -1.94 5.56
C GLY A 122 -17.89 -1.51 4.09
N HIS A 123 -18.92 -1.85 3.30
CA HIS A 123 -19.03 -1.51 1.88
C HIS A 123 -19.24 -0.02 1.62
N ALA A 124 -20.20 0.60 2.30
CA ALA A 124 -20.46 2.04 2.20
C ALA A 124 -19.25 2.85 2.69
N ALA A 125 -18.66 2.45 3.82
CA ALA A 125 -17.46 3.07 4.37
C ALA A 125 -16.29 3.03 3.37
N TRP A 126 -16.06 1.88 2.71
CA TRP A 126 -15.05 1.76 1.67
C TRP A 126 -15.31 2.68 0.49
N THR A 127 -16.54 2.72 -0.03
CA THR A 127 -16.90 3.61 -1.14
C THR A 127 -16.65 5.08 -0.79
N MET A 128 -17.06 5.51 0.41
CA MET A 128 -16.81 6.87 0.91
C MET A 128 -15.31 7.15 1.10
N TYR A 129 -14.56 6.17 1.60
CA TYR A 129 -13.11 6.23 1.75
C TYR A 129 -12.41 6.42 0.39
N ILE A 130 -12.88 5.75 -0.67
CA ILE A 130 -12.32 5.95 -2.01
C ILE A 130 -12.68 7.34 -2.56
N MET A 131 -13.95 7.75 -2.46
CA MET A 131 -14.44 9.03 -3.00
C MET A 131 -13.91 10.27 -2.26
N LEU A 132 -13.48 10.16 -1.00
CA LEU A 132 -12.99 11.30 -0.22
C LEU A 132 -11.65 11.85 -0.76
N GLN A 133 -10.79 10.98 -1.31
CA GLN A 133 -9.47 11.35 -1.84
C GLN A 133 -9.50 12.46 -2.91
N PRO A 134 -10.25 12.32 -4.02
CA PRO A 134 -10.31 13.37 -5.05
C PRO A 134 -10.93 14.67 -4.52
N ILE A 135 -11.85 14.61 -3.55
CA ILE A 135 -12.46 15.79 -2.93
C ILE A 135 -11.39 16.58 -2.15
N LEU A 136 -10.64 15.90 -1.28
CA LEU A 136 -9.58 16.52 -0.49
C LEU A 136 -8.51 17.14 -1.38
N PHE A 137 -8.06 16.42 -2.41
CA PHE A 137 -7.07 16.94 -3.36
C PHE A 137 -7.60 18.18 -4.10
N SER A 138 -8.83 18.13 -4.60
CA SER A 138 -9.44 19.21 -5.37
C SER A 138 -9.55 20.51 -4.56
N LEU A 139 -9.97 20.42 -3.30
CA LEU A 139 -10.09 21.58 -2.41
C LEU A 139 -8.72 22.23 -2.12
N GLY A 140 -7.69 21.41 -1.87
CA GLY A 140 -6.32 21.91 -1.65
C GLY A 140 -5.74 22.53 -2.91
N CYS A 141 -5.84 21.83 -4.04
CA CYS A 141 -5.33 22.29 -5.34
C CYS A 141 -6.05 23.55 -5.82
N TRP A 142 -7.36 23.65 -5.58
CA TRP A 142 -8.11 24.89 -5.76
C TRP A 142 -7.47 26.02 -4.95
N TRP A 143 -7.31 25.85 -3.63
CA TRP A 143 -6.75 26.90 -2.78
C TRP A 143 -5.36 27.35 -3.25
N TYR A 144 -4.48 26.40 -3.56
CA TYR A 144 -3.13 26.68 -4.05
C TYR A 144 -3.13 27.45 -5.38
N THR A 145 -3.86 26.96 -6.38
CA THR A 145 -3.93 27.64 -7.70
C THR A 145 -4.59 29.02 -7.60
N ARG A 146 -5.56 29.19 -6.69
CA ARG A 146 -6.13 30.51 -6.38
C ARG A 146 -5.10 31.45 -5.76
N LYS A 147 -4.21 30.95 -4.90
CA LYS A 147 -3.09 31.72 -4.32
C LYS A 147 -2.06 32.12 -5.37
N LEU A 148 -1.78 31.25 -6.32
CA LEU A 148 -0.97 31.59 -7.49
C LEU A 148 -1.67 32.60 -8.43
N GLY A 149 -2.96 32.86 -8.24
CA GLY A 149 -3.75 33.84 -8.99
C GLY A 149 -4.35 33.29 -10.30
N PHE A 150 -4.43 31.98 -10.48
CA PHE A 150 -5.04 31.38 -11.67
C PHE A 150 -6.50 31.86 -11.82
N SER A 151 -7.08 31.81 -13.02
CA SER A 151 -8.54 31.97 -13.19
C SER A 151 -9.29 30.74 -12.65
N ARG A 152 -10.60 30.85 -12.43
CA ARG A 152 -11.40 29.73 -11.89
C ARG A 152 -11.35 28.51 -12.81
N ILE A 153 -11.47 28.76 -14.12
CA ILE A 153 -11.43 27.73 -15.15
C ILE A 153 -10.05 27.06 -15.19
N ALA A 154 -8.96 27.83 -15.08
CA ALA A 154 -7.61 27.28 -15.00
C ALA A 154 -7.36 26.44 -13.72
N SER A 155 -7.93 26.85 -12.58
CA SER A 155 -7.89 26.04 -11.35
C SER A 155 -8.59 24.69 -11.54
N VAL A 156 -9.78 24.66 -12.16
CA VAL A 156 -10.48 23.40 -12.48
C VAL A 156 -9.64 22.55 -13.43
N PHE A 157 -9.02 23.16 -14.44
CA PHE A 157 -8.17 22.44 -15.39
C PHE A 157 -6.98 21.77 -14.70
N SER A 158 -6.28 22.44 -13.77
CA SER A 158 -5.22 21.80 -12.97
C SER A 158 -5.73 20.63 -12.12
N ILE A 159 -6.89 20.77 -11.48
CA ILE A 159 -7.50 19.71 -10.66
C ILE A 159 -7.79 18.48 -11.51
N VAL A 160 -8.51 18.66 -12.61
CA VAL A 160 -8.87 17.58 -13.53
C VAL A 160 -7.63 16.92 -14.12
N THR A 161 -6.61 17.71 -14.49
CA THR A 161 -5.34 17.21 -15.05
C THR A 161 -4.65 16.24 -14.11
N PHE A 162 -4.60 16.54 -12.81
CA PHE A 162 -4.01 15.61 -11.85
C PHE A 162 -4.91 14.40 -11.58
N LEU A 163 -6.21 14.61 -11.34
CA LEU A 163 -7.14 13.53 -10.98
C LEU A 163 -7.36 12.51 -12.12
N LEU A 164 -7.18 12.93 -13.38
CA LEU A 164 -7.26 12.05 -14.55
C LEU A 164 -5.88 11.58 -15.04
N SER A 165 -4.81 11.92 -14.32
CA SER A 165 -3.47 11.40 -14.64
C SER A 165 -3.40 9.88 -14.42
N GLY A 166 -2.51 9.21 -15.16
CA GLY A 166 -2.23 7.79 -15.00
C GLY A 166 -1.87 7.43 -13.56
N PHE A 167 -1.06 8.26 -12.91
CA PHE A 167 -0.67 8.08 -11.50
C PHE A 167 -1.88 7.98 -10.56
N ALA A 168 -2.82 8.92 -10.68
CA ALA A 168 -3.99 8.96 -9.80
C ALA A 168 -4.99 7.85 -10.13
N VAL A 169 -5.29 7.65 -11.41
CA VAL A 169 -6.27 6.66 -11.89
C VAL A 169 -5.94 5.26 -11.41
N VAL A 170 -4.66 4.85 -11.52
CA VAL A 170 -4.26 3.50 -11.13
C VAL A 170 -4.14 3.31 -9.61
N ARG A 171 -4.34 4.38 -8.82
CA ARG A 171 -4.14 4.35 -7.36
C ARG A 171 -5.34 4.72 -6.51
N TYR A 172 -6.50 5.04 -7.11
CA TYR A 172 -7.70 5.40 -6.34
C TYR A 172 -8.09 4.34 -5.32
N GLU A 173 -8.02 3.05 -5.68
CA GLU A 173 -8.45 1.93 -4.84
C GLU A 173 -7.57 1.67 -3.61
N PHE A 174 -6.30 2.10 -3.62
CA PHE A 174 -5.43 1.89 -2.46
C PHE A 174 -5.72 2.88 -1.33
N GLY A 175 -6.31 4.05 -1.61
CA GLY A 175 -6.60 5.06 -0.60
C GLY A 175 -5.38 5.86 -0.13
N GLU A 176 -4.40 5.18 0.41
CA GLU A 176 -3.28 5.73 1.18
C GLU A 176 -2.42 6.71 0.37
N TYR A 177 -2.22 6.46 -0.92
CA TYR A 177 -1.40 7.30 -1.80
C TYR A 177 -2.00 8.69 -2.02
N LEU A 178 -3.29 8.77 -2.40
CA LEU A 178 -3.88 10.06 -2.71
C LEU A 178 -4.26 10.86 -1.47
N TYR A 179 -4.45 10.22 -0.31
CA TYR A 179 -4.53 10.96 0.95
C TYR A 179 -3.24 11.76 1.21
N VAL A 180 -2.08 11.13 1.07
CA VAL A 180 -0.79 11.84 1.19
C VAL A 180 -0.63 12.91 0.11
N ALA A 181 -0.95 12.58 -1.15
CA ALA A 181 -0.89 13.53 -2.26
C ALA A 181 -1.81 14.75 -2.05
N SER A 182 -2.97 14.56 -1.41
CA SER A 182 -3.96 15.62 -1.18
C SER A 182 -3.44 16.71 -0.26
N CYS A 183 -2.51 16.41 0.66
CA CYS A 183 -1.93 17.37 1.59
C CYS A 183 -0.95 18.35 0.92
N LEU A 184 -0.25 17.91 -0.14
CA LEU A 184 0.75 18.73 -0.83
C LEU A 184 0.22 20.12 -1.23
N PRO A 185 -0.90 20.25 -1.96
CA PRO A 185 -1.37 21.58 -2.35
C PRO A 185 -1.81 22.45 -1.16
N TYR A 186 -2.30 21.89 -0.05
CA TYR A 186 -2.58 22.69 1.16
C TYR A 186 -1.29 23.25 1.76
N ILE A 187 -0.25 22.43 1.89
CA ILE A 187 1.04 22.85 2.43
C ILE A 187 1.62 23.96 1.55
N LEU A 188 1.61 23.79 0.23
CA LEU A 188 2.10 24.80 -0.72
C LEU A 188 1.27 26.10 -0.66
N ALA A 189 -0.06 26.02 -0.50
CA ALA A 189 -0.92 27.18 -0.32
C ALA A 189 -0.62 27.94 0.98
N ILE A 190 -0.32 27.23 2.06
CA ILE A 190 0.08 27.83 3.33
C ILE A 190 1.45 28.50 3.22
N ILE A 191 2.41 27.89 2.51
CA ILE A 191 3.72 28.48 2.24
C ILE A 191 3.56 29.80 1.44
N GLU A 192 2.73 29.80 0.38
CA GLU A 192 2.41 31.03 -0.36
C GLU A 192 1.73 32.09 0.51
N GLN A 193 0.82 31.68 1.41
CA GLN A 193 0.20 32.59 2.36
C GLN A 193 1.22 33.18 3.36
N TYR A 194 2.20 32.38 3.80
CA TYR A 194 3.26 32.83 4.69
C TYR A 194 4.20 33.82 4.00
N ARG A 195 4.46 33.63 2.70
CA ARG A 195 5.17 34.62 1.89
C ARG A 195 4.44 35.97 1.88
N GLU A 196 3.12 35.96 1.70
CA GLU A 196 2.31 37.18 1.70
C GLU A 196 2.19 37.82 3.10
N ASN A 197 2.13 37.00 4.15
CA ASN A 197 2.00 37.44 5.53
C ASN A 197 2.74 36.49 6.48
N THR A 198 3.89 36.94 6.97
CA THR A 198 4.78 36.17 7.85
C THR A 198 4.20 35.96 9.26
N SER A 199 3.07 36.59 9.60
CA SER A 199 2.33 36.35 10.85
C SER A 199 1.10 35.45 10.65
N THR A 200 0.94 34.81 9.48
CA THR A 200 -0.25 34.00 9.17
C THR A 200 -0.49 32.86 10.16
N LYS A 201 -1.68 32.83 10.77
CA LYS A 201 -2.12 31.79 11.69
C LYS A 201 -2.24 30.40 11.03
N LEU A 202 -2.28 30.35 9.70
CA LEU A 202 -2.44 29.12 8.92
C LEU A 202 -1.24 28.16 9.01
N LEU A 203 -0.08 28.59 9.54
CA LEU A 203 1.04 27.66 9.79
C LEU A 203 0.65 26.53 10.75
N PHE A 204 -0.33 26.74 11.64
CA PHE A 204 -0.85 25.68 12.52
C PHE A 204 -1.43 24.47 11.77
N LEU A 205 -1.83 24.65 10.51
CA LEU A 205 -2.34 23.54 9.70
C LEU A 205 -1.21 22.64 9.15
N ILE A 206 0.04 23.13 9.05
CA ILE A 206 1.16 22.31 8.55
C ILE A 206 1.41 21.10 9.47
N PRO A 207 1.55 21.23 10.81
CA PRO A 207 1.68 20.07 11.69
C PRO A 207 0.53 19.07 11.54
N CYS A 208 -0.72 19.54 11.40
CA CYS A 208 -1.88 18.67 11.18
C CYS A 208 -1.81 17.91 9.85
N MET A 209 -1.35 18.56 8.78
CA MET A 209 -1.18 17.90 7.47
C MET A 209 -0.05 16.87 7.51
N VAL A 210 1.09 17.19 8.14
CA VAL A 210 2.19 16.25 8.32
C VAL A 210 1.73 15.04 9.14
N PHE A 211 0.98 15.28 10.22
CA PHE A 211 0.38 14.22 11.02
C PHE A 211 -0.55 13.32 10.21
N PHE A 212 -1.50 13.92 9.47
CA PHE A 212 -2.41 13.18 8.62
C PHE A 212 -1.68 12.34 7.56
N MET A 213 -0.64 12.89 6.92
CA MET A 213 0.16 12.15 5.95
C MET A 213 0.87 10.94 6.59
N MET A 214 1.49 11.11 7.77
CA MET A 214 2.23 10.06 8.47
C MET A 214 1.34 8.90 8.91
N ILE A 215 0.11 9.18 9.36
CA ILE A 215 -0.83 8.14 9.79
C ILE A 215 -1.59 7.47 8.63
N SER A 216 -1.45 7.98 7.39
CA SER A 216 -2.21 7.51 6.22
C SER A 216 -1.63 6.28 5.52
N GLY A 217 -0.45 5.75 5.92
CA GLY A 217 0.03 4.44 5.45
C GLY A 217 1.10 4.41 4.37
N GLN A 218 1.62 5.54 3.87
CA GLN A 218 2.60 5.54 2.75
C GLN A 218 3.87 6.36 3.02
N PRO A 219 4.84 5.84 3.82
CA PRO A 219 6.04 6.57 4.24
C PRO A 219 6.85 7.17 3.09
N GLN A 220 6.98 6.44 1.98
CA GLN A 220 7.72 6.86 0.80
C GLN A 220 7.13 8.15 0.18
N MET A 221 5.80 8.21 0.03
CA MET A 221 5.13 9.40 -0.49
C MET A 221 5.21 10.57 0.48
N VAL A 222 5.17 10.31 1.79
CA VAL A 222 5.31 11.35 2.82
C VAL A 222 6.66 12.04 2.68
N LEU A 223 7.75 11.25 2.55
CA LEU A 223 9.09 11.79 2.32
C LEU A 223 9.11 12.72 1.09
N TYR A 224 8.47 12.32 -0.01
CA TYR A 224 8.43 13.13 -1.24
C TYR A 224 7.67 14.45 -1.04
N VAL A 225 6.52 14.43 -0.36
CA VAL A 225 5.76 15.65 -0.06
C VAL A 225 6.52 16.58 0.89
N LEU A 226 7.21 16.04 1.90
CA LEU A 226 8.04 16.83 2.81
C LEU A 226 9.22 17.48 2.08
N LEU A 227 9.93 16.70 1.26
CA LEU A 227 11.10 17.17 0.53
C LEU A 227 10.72 18.26 -0.46
N ILE A 228 9.67 18.05 -1.27
CA ILE A 228 9.25 19.06 -2.26
C ILE A 228 8.72 20.33 -1.60
N SER A 229 7.96 20.21 -0.51
CA SER A 229 7.44 21.37 0.22
C SER A 229 8.56 22.15 0.89
N GLY A 230 9.57 21.45 1.44
CA GLY A 230 10.79 22.04 1.98
C GLY A 230 11.59 22.79 0.92
N CYS A 231 11.85 22.17 -0.24
CA CYS A 231 12.51 22.83 -1.37
C CYS A 231 11.75 24.05 -1.86
N TYR A 232 10.42 23.97 -1.94
CA TYR A 232 9.58 25.11 -2.32
C TYR A 232 9.69 26.26 -1.31
N ALA A 233 9.56 25.95 -0.02
CA ALA A 233 9.72 26.90 1.07
C ALA A 233 11.09 27.57 1.07
N LEU A 234 12.17 26.80 0.92
CA LEU A 234 13.54 27.31 0.83
C LEU A 234 13.73 28.23 -0.36
N SER A 235 13.20 27.86 -1.53
CA SER A 235 13.30 28.69 -2.74
C SER A 235 12.65 30.06 -2.52
N LEU A 236 11.47 30.09 -1.90
CA LEU A 236 10.72 31.30 -1.60
C LEU A 236 11.38 32.16 -0.52
N CYS A 237 11.76 31.55 0.60
CA CYS A 237 12.41 32.24 1.71
C CYS A 237 13.74 32.89 1.29
N ARG A 238 14.52 32.22 0.43
CA ARG A 238 15.77 32.79 -0.10
C ARG A 238 15.52 33.97 -1.03
N MET A 239 14.50 33.88 -1.88
CA MET A 239 14.16 34.95 -2.82
C MET A 239 13.61 36.20 -2.13
N GLU A 240 12.68 36.02 -1.20
CA GLU A 240 11.97 37.13 -0.51
C GLU A 240 12.65 37.54 0.81
N ARG A 241 13.77 36.90 1.18
CA ARG A 241 14.50 37.11 2.46
C ARG A 241 13.63 36.95 3.70
N ILE A 242 12.70 36.00 3.66
CA ILE A 242 11.79 35.66 4.78
C ILE A 242 12.39 34.52 5.61
N SER A 243 12.22 34.54 6.93
CA SER A 243 12.71 33.47 7.82
C SER A 243 12.04 32.11 7.53
N ILE A 244 12.88 31.08 7.36
CA ILE A 244 12.44 29.68 7.19
C ILE A 244 12.09 29.00 8.52
N PHE A 245 12.54 29.55 9.64
CA PHE A 245 12.44 28.90 10.95
C PHE A 245 11.00 28.52 11.35
N PRO A 246 9.97 29.39 11.20
CA PRO A 246 8.60 29.03 11.55
C PRO A 246 8.03 27.88 10.70
N LEU A 247 8.44 27.80 9.43
CA LEU A 247 8.06 26.69 8.55
C LEU A 247 8.75 25.40 9.00
N GLY A 248 10.07 25.43 9.20
CA GLY A 248 10.83 24.29 9.70
C GLY A 248 10.29 23.74 11.03
N ALA A 249 10.02 24.64 11.99
CA ALA A 249 9.40 24.28 13.26
C ALA A 249 8.02 23.61 13.07
N SER A 250 7.19 24.11 12.14
CA SER A 250 5.88 23.54 11.85
C SER A 250 5.97 22.12 11.28
N PHE A 251 6.94 21.83 10.40
CA PHE A 251 7.19 20.48 9.92
C PHE A 251 7.67 19.54 11.03
N LEU A 252 8.61 19.99 11.87
CA LEU A 252 9.14 19.21 13.00
C LEU A 252 8.06 18.89 14.03
N LEU A 253 7.21 19.86 14.36
CA LEU A 253 6.05 19.65 15.25
C LEU A 253 5.06 18.64 14.65
N GLY A 254 4.87 18.62 13.34
CA GLY A 254 4.08 17.59 12.67
C GLY A 254 4.66 16.18 12.82
N MET A 255 5.99 16.05 12.70
CA MET A 255 6.68 14.77 12.92
C MET A 255 6.57 14.32 14.38
N GLY A 256 6.77 15.23 15.34
CA GLY A 256 6.62 14.94 16.77
C GLY A 256 5.18 14.55 17.13
N LEU A 257 4.17 15.20 16.55
CA LEU A 257 2.77 14.83 16.71
C LEU A 257 2.48 13.42 16.17
N SER A 258 3.23 12.97 15.17
CA SER A 258 3.11 11.64 14.56
C SER A 258 3.83 10.54 15.33
N ALA A 259 4.49 10.84 16.45
CA ALA A 259 5.29 9.89 17.21
C ALA A 259 4.52 8.63 17.64
N VAL A 260 3.23 8.76 17.97
CA VAL A 260 2.33 7.64 18.31
C VAL A 260 2.24 6.56 17.22
N GLN A 261 2.37 6.93 15.94
CA GLN A 261 2.44 5.98 14.83
C GLN A 261 3.89 5.70 14.41
N LEU A 262 4.74 6.72 14.42
CA LEU A 262 6.11 6.63 13.90
C LEU A 262 7.00 5.73 14.75
N LEU A 263 6.93 5.81 16.09
CA LEU A 263 7.82 5.01 16.95
C LEU A 263 7.52 3.50 16.86
N PRO A 264 6.26 3.02 16.92
CA PRO A 264 5.95 1.61 16.69
C PRO A 264 6.38 1.14 15.29
N THR A 265 6.19 1.98 14.28
CA THR A 265 6.60 1.64 12.91
C THR A 265 8.12 1.53 12.78
N LEU A 266 8.88 2.41 13.45
CA LEU A 266 10.35 2.34 13.47
C LEU A 266 10.85 1.09 14.21
N GLU A 267 10.16 0.68 15.28
CA GLU A 267 10.44 -0.59 15.97
C GLU A 267 10.18 -1.77 15.03
N LEU A 268 9.07 -1.77 14.29
CA LEU A 268 8.77 -2.82 13.32
C LEU A 268 9.78 -2.84 12.17
N TYR A 269 10.10 -1.67 11.59
CA TYR A 269 11.07 -1.54 10.51
C TYR A 269 12.41 -2.17 10.89
N ARG A 270 12.89 -1.94 12.12
CA ARG A 270 14.13 -2.53 12.65
C ARG A 270 14.08 -4.05 12.79
N ASN A 271 12.89 -4.62 13.01
CA ASN A 271 12.66 -6.05 13.17
C ASN A 271 12.11 -6.72 11.89
N SER A 272 12.06 -5.98 10.77
CA SER A 272 11.45 -6.44 9.51
C SER A 272 12.48 -6.93 8.49
N ASN A 273 12.00 -7.60 7.43
CA ASN A 273 12.83 -7.99 6.29
C ASN A 273 13.18 -6.83 5.33
N MET A 274 12.83 -5.58 5.64
CA MET A 274 13.02 -4.42 4.75
C MET A 274 14.51 -3.99 4.65
N THR A 275 15.33 -4.86 4.06
CA THR A 275 16.77 -4.70 3.82
C THR A 275 17.04 -4.33 2.36
N HIS A 276 18.22 -3.75 2.11
CA HIS A 276 18.62 -3.38 0.74
C HIS A 276 18.76 -4.60 -0.18
N SER A 277 19.33 -5.71 0.31
CA SER A 277 19.51 -6.95 -0.45
C SER A 277 18.18 -7.54 -0.92
N ALA A 278 17.18 -7.58 -0.04
CA ALA A 278 15.82 -8.04 -0.39
C ALA A 278 15.11 -7.12 -1.41
N SER A 279 15.64 -5.92 -1.66
CA SER A 279 15.04 -4.89 -2.50
C SER A 279 15.76 -4.66 -3.83
N GLN A 280 16.90 -5.31 -4.11
CA GLN A 280 17.69 -5.00 -5.31
C GLN A 280 16.95 -5.25 -6.64
N PHE A 281 16.07 -6.26 -6.70
CA PHE A 281 15.25 -6.55 -7.88
C PHE A 281 14.31 -5.39 -8.25
N ILE A 282 14.00 -4.50 -7.30
CA ILE A 282 13.10 -3.36 -7.51
C ILE A 282 13.65 -2.42 -8.58
N PHE A 283 14.97 -2.26 -8.67
CA PHE A 283 15.55 -1.31 -9.62
C PHE A 283 15.40 -1.80 -11.06
N ASP A 284 15.65 -3.08 -11.30
CA ASP A 284 15.43 -3.68 -12.60
C ASP A 284 13.95 -3.76 -12.95
N ARG A 285 13.05 -3.93 -11.97
CA ARG A 285 11.60 -4.02 -12.21
C ARG A 285 10.90 -2.67 -12.36
N PHE A 286 11.28 -1.65 -11.59
CA PHE A 286 10.47 -0.43 -11.43
C PHE A 286 11.17 0.88 -11.83
N LEU A 287 12.44 0.86 -12.24
CA LEU A 287 12.99 1.97 -13.02
C LEU A 287 12.36 1.98 -14.42
N LEU A 288 11.96 3.17 -14.87
CA LEU A 288 11.25 3.37 -16.13
C LEU A 288 12.23 3.34 -17.31
N PRO A 289 12.07 2.43 -18.28
CA PRO A 289 12.80 2.54 -19.53
C PRO A 289 12.33 3.77 -20.33
N ILE A 290 13.18 4.25 -21.24
CA ILE A 290 12.97 5.54 -21.94
C ILE A 290 11.78 5.47 -22.92
N ASP A 291 11.48 4.31 -23.48
CA ASP A 291 10.30 4.12 -24.34
C ASP A 291 8.96 4.33 -23.60
N HIS A 292 8.89 4.08 -22.28
CA HIS A 292 7.69 4.32 -21.48
C HIS A 292 7.25 5.78 -21.44
N PHE A 293 8.09 6.74 -21.84
CA PHE A 293 7.67 8.13 -22.02
C PHE A 293 6.51 8.29 -22.99
N ILE A 294 6.34 7.38 -23.95
CA ILE A 294 5.19 7.42 -24.85
C ILE A 294 3.87 7.34 -24.09
N THR A 295 3.85 6.69 -22.91
CA THR A 295 2.66 6.55 -22.08
C THR A 295 2.22 7.85 -21.41
N LEU A 296 3.09 8.86 -21.35
CA LEU A 296 2.73 10.24 -20.95
C LEU A 296 1.62 10.79 -21.85
N PHE A 297 1.65 10.40 -23.12
CA PHE A 297 0.69 10.81 -24.15
C PHE A 297 -0.35 9.73 -24.42
N ILE A 298 0.05 8.45 -24.39
CA ILE A 298 -0.75 7.29 -24.79
C ILE A 298 -0.82 6.26 -23.65
N PRO A 299 -1.84 6.31 -22.77
CA PRO A 299 -1.85 5.55 -21.51
C PRO A 299 -1.77 4.03 -21.66
N ASN A 300 -2.16 3.52 -22.83
CA ASN A 300 -2.30 2.10 -23.11
C ASN A 300 -1.50 1.69 -24.35
N PHE A 301 -0.41 2.40 -24.66
CA PHE A 301 0.45 2.07 -25.81
C PHE A 301 0.92 0.61 -25.73
N PHE A 302 1.34 0.20 -24.53
CA PHE A 302 1.72 -1.16 -24.18
C PHE A 302 0.53 -2.08 -23.84
N GLY A 303 -0.70 -1.66 -24.16
CA GLY A 303 -1.94 -2.32 -23.76
C GLY A 303 -2.41 -1.95 -22.36
N ASN A 304 -3.37 -2.69 -21.84
CA ASN A 304 -3.93 -2.48 -20.51
C ASN A 304 -4.30 -3.82 -19.85
N PRO A 305 -3.87 -4.08 -18.60
CA PRO A 305 -4.12 -5.36 -17.94
C PRO A 305 -5.61 -5.61 -17.72
N ALA A 306 -6.42 -4.56 -17.51
CA ALA A 306 -7.87 -4.67 -17.39
C ALA A 306 -8.56 -5.15 -18.69
N THR A 307 -7.85 -5.22 -19.82
CA THR A 307 -8.34 -5.75 -21.09
C THR A 307 -7.51 -6.89 -21.65
N TYR A 308 -6.69 -7.55 -20.82
CA TYR A 308 -5.91 -8.75 -21.21
C TYR A 308 -5.03 -8.59 -22.44
N ASN A 309 -4.62 -7.35 -22.74
CA ASN A 309 -3.83 -7.04 -23.92
C ASN A 309 -2.56 -6.25 -23.58
N PHE A 310 -2.16 -6.29 -22.30
CA PHE A 310 -0.91 -5.69 -21.82
C PHE A 310 0.26 -6.61 -22.16
N TRP A 311 1.23 -6.10 -22.91
CA TRP A 311 2.29 -6.91 -23.53
C TRP A 311 3.70 -6.56 -23.06
N GLU A 312 3.81 -5.66 -22.09
CA GLU A 312 5.08 -5.23 -21.49
C GLU A 312 5.43 -6.06 -20.26
N ARG A 313 6.72 -6.17 -19.92
CA ARG A 313 7.23 -6.96 -18.79
C ARG A 313 7.25 -6.19 -17.47
N LYS A 314 6.97 -4.88 -17.51
CA LYS A 314 6.96 -3.98 -16.36
C LYS A 314 5.59 -3.94 -15.68
N ASP A 315 5.57 -3.49 -14.44
CA ASP A 315 4.32 -3.33 -13.68
C ASP A 315 3.49 -2.15 -14.21
N TYR A 316 2.22 -2.40 -14.57
CA TYR A 316 1.36 -1.36 -15.15
C TYR A 316 1.07 -0.21 -14.17
N VAL A 317 0.81 -0.51 -12.89
CA VAL A 317 0.48 0.50 -11.86
C VAL A 317 1.67 1.42 -11.63
N GLU A 318 2.88 0.87 -11.68
CA GLU A 318 4.13 1.62 -11.51
C GLU A 318 4.61 2.32 -12.79
N THR A 319 4.10 1.95 -13.98
CA THR A 319 4.52 2.56 -15.26
C THR A 319 3.49 3.45 -15.94
N ALA A 320 2.32 3.67 -15.32
CA ALA A 320 1.25 4.52 -15.86
C ALA A 320 1.57 6.04 -15.73
N LEU A 321 2.17 6.63 -16.76
CA LEU A 321 2.60 8.05 -16.75
C LEU A 321 1.59 9.04 -17.34
N TYR A 322 0.43 8.60 -17.80
CA TYR A 322 -0.45 9.43 -18.65
C TYR A 322 -0.79 10.80 -18.07
N MET A 323 -0.61 11.84 -18.88
CA MET A 323 -1.13 13.19 -18.65
C MET A 323 -2.04 13.63 -19.81
N GLY A 324 -1.79 13.16 -21.03
CA GLY A 324 -2.54 13.49 -22.24
C GLY A 324 -1.93 14.65 -23.04
N MET A 325 -2.31 14.76 -24.32
CA MET A 325 -1.72 15.76 -25.22
C MET A 325 -2.10 17.20 -24.84
N ILE A 326 -3.32 17.39 -24.34
CA ILE A 326 -3.86 18.72 -24.03
C ILE A 326 -3.09 19.39 -22.88
N PRO A 327 -2.86 18.75 -21.70
CA PRO A 327 -2.03 19.34 -20.66
C PRO A 327 -0.61 19.62 -21.12
N ILE A 328 0.03 18.69 -21.84
CA ILE A 328 1.40 18.87 -22.31
C ILE A 328 1.50 20.05 -23.30
N PHE A 329 0.51 20.22 -24.20
CA PHE A 329 0.43 21.40 -25.05
C PHE A 329 0.43 22.71 -24.24
N PHE A 330 -0.35 22.77 -23.14
CA PHE A 330 -0.37 23.97 -22.31
C PHE A 330 0.91 24.15 -21.48
N VAL A 331 1.68 23.09 -21.20
CA VAL A 331 3.04 23.23 -20.67
C VAL A 331 3.96 23.85 -21.73
N THR A 332 3.93 23.40 -22.99
CA THR A 332 4.81 23.93 -24.05
C THR A 332 4.51 25.39 -24.40
N VAL A 333 3.28 25.84 -24.21
CA VAL A 333 2.87 27.26 -24.29
C VAL A 333 3.72 28.19 -23.42
N LEU A 334 4.31 27.67 -22.34
CA LEU A 334 5.18 28.45 -21.45
C LEU A 334 6.61 28.58 -21.97
N ILE A 335 7.08 27.66 -22.83
CA ILE A 335 8.46 27.58 -23.33
C ILE A 335 8.80 28.80 -24.20
N GLY A 336 10.00 29.37 -24.01
CA GLY A 336 10.50 30.49 -24.80
C GLY A 336 9.89 31.86 -24.47
N LYS A 337 9.07 31.94 -23.42
CA LYS A 337 8.47 33.19 -22.97
C LYS A 337 9.29 33.80 -21.83
N ASN A 338 10.00 34.90 -22.11
CA ASN A 338 10.61 35.80 -21.11
C ASN A 338 9.52 36.58 -20.38
N VAL A 339 8.56 35.87 -19.78
CA VAL A 339 7.52 36.56 -19.02
C VAL A 339 8.18 37.11 -17.78
N LEU A 340 8.23 38.45 -17.72
CA LEU A 340 8.35 39.25 -16.51
C LEU A 340 7.11 39.05 -15.61
N ASP A 341 6.68 37.79 -15.41
CA ASP A 341 5.52 37.43 -14.60
C ASP A 341 5.96 37.26 -13.16
N LYS A 342 5.10 37.70 -12.23
CA LYS A 342 5.25 37.41 -10.79
C LYS A 342 5.30 35.90 -10.50
N ARG A 343 4.92 35.06 -11.47
CA ARG A 343 4.88 33.58 -11.39
C ARG A 343 6.10 32.88 -11.96
N ARG A 344 7.13 33.61 -12.41
CA ARG A 344 8.32 33.01 -13.03
C ARG A 344 9.01 31.98 -12.13
N TYR A 345 9.12 32.27 -10.83
CA TYR A 345 9.76 31.36 -9.89
C TYR A 345 8.97 30.05 -9.74
N VAL A 346 7.63 30.11 -9.68
CA VAL A 346 6.75 28.94 -9.61
C VAL A 346 6.96 28.05 -10.83
N ARG A 347 7.01 28.67 -12.01
CA ARG A 347 7.25 27.96 -13.26
C ARG A 347 8.61 27.27 -13.24
N LEU A 348 9.69 28.00 -12.95
CA LEU A 348 11.04 27.45 -12.91
C LEU A 348 11.16 26.33 -11.87
N PHE A 349 10.54 26.49 -10.70
CA PHE A 349 10.51 25.46 -9.67
C PHE A 349 9.91 24.16 -10.23
N TYR A 350 8.70 24.21 -10.80
CA TYR A 350 8.06 23.00 -11.32
C TYR A 350 8.74 22.42 -12.56
N GLU A 351 9.37 23.25 -13.41
CA GLU A 351 10.21 22.77 -14.52
C GLU A 351 11.43 22.00 -13.99
N ILE A 352 12.11 22.53 -12.97
CA ILE A 352 13.24 21.85 -12.31
C ILE A 352 12.77 20.54 -11.66
N VAL A 353 11.62 20.56 -10.98
CA VAL A 353 11.06 19.36 -10.35
C VAL A 353 10.80 18.27 -11.37
N ILE A 354 10.15 18.60 -12.49
CA ILE A 354 9.92 17.65 -13.59
C ILE A 354 11.24 17.05 -14.10
N CYS A 355 12.25 17.88 -14.33
CA CYS A 355 13.56 17.40 -14.78
C CYS A 355 14.19 16.46 -13.75
N LEU A 356 14.23 16.85 -12.47
CA LEU A 356 14.83 16.05 -11.40
C LEU A 356 14.08 14.73 -11.19
N THR A 357 12.76 14.75 -11.15
CA THR A 357 11.96 13.54 -10.93
C THR A 357 12.10 12.58 -12.11
N PHE A 358 12.15 13.06 -13.35
CA PHE A 358 12.46 12.19 -14.49
C PHE A 358 13.86 11.58 -14.39
N LEU A 359 14.88 12.37 -14.06
CA LEU A 359 16.24 11.86 -13.85
C LEU A 359 16.31 10.82 -12.72
N LEU A 360 15.47 10.93 -11.70
CA LEU A 360 15.42 9.95 -10.60
C LEU A 360 14.53 8.74 -10.89
N THR A 361 13.77 8.75 -11.98
CA THR A 361 12.81 7.67 -12.29
C THR A 361 13.25 6.81 -13.47
N LEU A 362 14.01 7.38 -14.40
CA LEU A 362 14.48 6.67 -15.58
C LEU A 362 15.50 5.60 -15.26
N ASN A 363 15.58 4.57 -16.08
CA ASN A 363 16.59 3.53 -16.00
C ASN A 363 17.88 3.99 -16.71
N TRP A 364 18.80 4.59 -15.95
CA TRP A 364 20.11 5.07 -16.43
C TRP A 364 21.15 5.08 -15.28
N PRO A 365 22.46 5.26 -15.55
CA PRO A 365 23.51 5.04 -14.56
C PRO A 365 23.34 5.80 -13.25
N LEU A 366 22.93 7.08 -13.28
CA LEU A 366 22.79 7.89 -12.06
C LEU A 366 21.68 7.36 -11.14
N SER A 367 20.50 7.06 -11.70
CA SER A 367 19.39 6.50 -10.93
C SER A 367 19.77 5.18 -10.27
N ARG A 368 20.39 4.25 -11.01
CA ARG A 368 20.86 2.96 -10.50
C ARG A 368 21.85 3.15 -9.36
N TRP A 369 22.78 4.08 -9.51
CA TRP A 369 23.73 4.41 -8.46
C TRP A 369 23.03 4.93 -7.19
N ILE A 370 22.13 5.90 -7.31
CA ILE A 370 21.40 6.47 -6.16
C ILE A 370 20.62 5.40 -5.42
N TYR A 371 19.90 4.54 -6.14
CA TYR A 371 19.09 3.50 -5.52
C TYR A 371 19.91 2.30 -5.01
N SER A 372 21.13 2.10 -5.51
CA SER A 372 22.07 1.12 -4.96
C SER A 372 22.63 1.51 -3.58
N LEU A 373 22.45 2.77 -3.16
CA LEU A 373 22.91 3.21 -1.85
C LEU A 373 22.00 2.65 -0.73
N PRO A 374 22.56 2.21 0.41
CA PRO A 374 21.80 1.68 1.54
C PRO A 374 21.14 2.79 2.37
N ILE A 375 20.49 3.76 1.71
CA ILE A 375 19.76 4.85 2.35
C ILE A 375 18.33 4.35 2.63
N PRO A 376 17.87 4.34 3.90
CA PRO A 376 16.52 3.91 4.24
C PRO A 376 15.45 4.63 3.40
N ILE A 377 14.38 3.92 3.03
CA ILE A 377 13.26 4.40 2.18
C ILE A 377 13.66 4.64 0.70
N ILE A 378 14.87 5.12 0.41
CA ILE A 378 15.35 5.29 -0.97
C ILE A 378 15.78 3.94 -1.54
N GLY A 379 16.73 3.25 -0.90
CA GLY A 379 17.27 1.97 -1.34
C GLY A 379 16.31 0.77 -1.16
N THR A 380 15.11 1.01 -0.63
CA THR A 380 14.03 0.01 -0.45
C THR A 380 12.70 0.46 -1.08
N GLY A 381 12.65 1.69 -1.60
CA GLY A 381 11.45 2.31 -2.19
C GLY A 381 11.34 2.04 -3.68
N ILE A 382 10.13 2.17 -4.22
CA ILE A 382 9.85 1.98 -5.65
C ILE A 382 10.11 3.29 -6.42
N PRO A 383 11.11 3.36 -7.32
CA PRO A 383 11.52 4.60 -7.99
C PRO A 383 10.43 5.32 -8.78
N SER A 384 9.61 4.57 -9.51
CA SER A 384 8.48 5.06 -10.32
C SER A 384 7.55 6.03 -9.58
N ARG A 385 7.41 5.89 -8.26
CA ARG A 385 6.48 6.67 -7.45
C ARG A 385 6.84 8.15 -7.36
N PHE A 386 8.10 8.53 -7.64
CA PHE A 386 8.48 9.94 -7.81
C PHE A 386 7.67 10.63 -8.91
N PHE A 387 7.12 9.88 -9.87
CA PHE A 387 6.30 10.41 -10.94
C PHE A 387 5.06 11.17 -10.44
N PHE A 388 4.56 10.89 -9.23
CA PHE A 388 3.54 11.72 -8.58
C PHE A 388 3.87 13.21 -8.63
N LEU A 389 5.10 13.57 -8.27
CA LEU A 389 5.54 14.97 -8.26
C LEU A 389 5.61 15.53 -9.68
N THR A 390 5.98 14.71 -10.67
CA THR A 390 5.91 15.08 -12.09
C THR A 390 4.47 15.37 -12.52
N ALA A 391 3.53 14.48 -12.21
CA ALA A 391 2.12 14.63 -12.57
C ALA A 391 1.51 15.89 -11.94
N PHE A 392 1.79 16.13 -10.65
CA PHE A 392 1.36 17.36 -9.97
C PHE A 392 1.98 18.61 -10.61
N SER A 393 3.28 18.60 -10.90
CA SER A 393 4.00 19.72 -11.51
C SER A 393 3.45 20.05 -12.91
N ILE A 394 3.23 19.02 -13.74
CA ILE A 394 2.60 19.18 -15.06
C ILE A 394 1.19 19.75 -14.92
N ALA A 395 0.38 19.30 -13.95
CA ALA A 395 -0.96 19.83 -13.72
C ALA A 395 -0.97 21.32 -13.36
N ILE A 396 0.00 21.78 -12.55
CA ILE A 396 0.14 23.21 -12.21
C ILE A 396 0.63 24.02 -13.41
N LEU A 397 1.65 23.55 -14.14
CA LEU A 397 2.17 24.24 -15.32
C LEU A 397 1.14 24.29 -16.46
N ALA A 398 0.42 23.19 -16.70
CA ALA A 398 -0.63 23.13 -17.71
C ALA A 398 -1.77 24.11 -17.36
N GLY A 399 -2.17 24.21 -16.09
CA GLY A 399 -3.10 25.24 -15.62
C GLY A 399 -2.60 26.66 -15.83
N MET A 400 -1.31 26.91 -15.59
CA MET A 400 -0.70 28.22 -15.86
C MET A 400 -0.71 28.57 -17.35
N GLY A 401 -0.39 27.60 -18.22
CA GLY A 401 -0.45 27.74 -19.66
C GLY A 401 -1.87 27.99 -20.16
N PHE A 402 -2.84 27.25 -19.64
CA PHE A 402 -4.26 27.42 -19.94
C PHE A 402 -4.80 28.77 -19.47
N ASP A 403 -4.38 29.24 -18.29
CA ASP A 403 -4.72 30.58 -17.78
C ASP A 403 -4.19 31.69 -18.70
N ASN A 404 -2.98 31.53 -19.22
CA ASN A 404 -2.38 32.47 -20.17
C ASN A 404 -3.08 32.45 -21.52
N PHE A 405 -3.51 31.27 -21.98
CA PHE A 405 -4.32 31.10 -23.19
C PHE A 405 -5.67 31.81 -23.06
N LEU A 406 -6.39 31.60 -21.95
CA LEU A 406 -7.68 32.28 -21.66
C LEU A 406 -7.55 33.81 -21.64
N LYS A 407 -6.40 34.33 -21.21
CA LYS A 407 -6.10 35.77 -21.18
C LYS A 407 -5.64 36.32 -22.54
N GLY A 408 -5.60 35.50 -23.59
CA GLY A 408 -5.15 35.90 -24.93
C GLY A 408 -3.66 36.26 -25.00
N LYS A 409 -2.85 35.86 -24.00
CA LYS A 409 -1.46 36.27 -23.88
C LYS A 409 -0.49 35.40 -24.68
N VAL A 410 -0.96 34.50 -25.56
CA VAL A 410 -0.13 33.42 -26.12
C VAL A 410 -0.22 33.40 -27.65
N PRO A 411 0.92 33.49 -28.37
CA PRO A 411 0.98 33.14 -29.79
C PRO A 411 0.96 31.62 -29.97
N LEU A 412 -0.07 31.09 -30.62
CA LEU A 412 -0.32 29.64 -30.74
C LEU A 412 0.63 28.91 -31.73
N ARG A 413 1.39 29.64 -32.55
CA ARG A 413 2.18 29.07 -33.65
C ARG A 413 3.33 28.16 -33.19
N LYS A 414 4.15 28.59 -32.23
CA LYS A 414 5.30 27.78 -31.74
C LYS A 414 4.84 26.51 -30.99
N PRO A 415 3.89 26.58 -30.04
CA PRO A 415 3.37 25.39 -29.37
C PRO A 415 2.69 24.42 -30.34
N ALA A 416 1.96 24.92 -31.34
CA ALA A 416 1.35 24.08 -32.37
C ALA A 416 2.41 23.32 -33.19
N LEU A 417 3.49 23.98 -33.62
CA LEU A 417 4.60 23.32 -34.32
C LEU A 417 5.30 22.27 -33.44
N MET A 418 5.50 22.56 -32.14
CA MET A 418 6.06 21.58 -31.21
C MET A 418 5.15 20.35 -31.06
N CYS A 419 3.83 20.55 -30.96
CA CYS A 419 2.90 19.44 -30.88
C CYS A 419 2.83 18.64 -32.18
N ILE A 420 2.91 19.27 -33.35
CA ILE A 420 3.08 18.55 -34.61
C ILE A 420 4.36 17.72 -34.58
N GLY A 421 5.47 18.29 -34.10
CA GLY A 421 6.73 17.55 -33.91
C GLY A 421 6.60 16.34 -32.99
N ILE A 422 5.95 16.50 -31.82
CA ILE A 422 5.69 15.40 -30.86
C ILE A 422 4.82 14.32 -31.51
N ILE A 423 3.75 14.71 -32.21
CA ILE A 423 2.87 13.76 -32.91
C ILE A 423 3.66 13.00 -33.97
N SER A 424 4.47 13.69 -34.78
CA SER A 424 5.33 13.06 -35.78
C SER A 424 6.30 12.07 -35.15
N ILE A 425 6.93 12.41 -34.02
CA ILE A 425 7.81 11.49 -33.28
C ILE A 425 7.05 10.26 -32.80
N ILE A 426 5.85 10.44 -32.24
CA ILE A 426 5.00 9.33 -31.79
C ILE A 426 4.63 8.41 -32.95
N VAL A 427 4.24 8.97 -34.10
CA VAL A 427 3.91 8.21 -35.31
C VAL A 427 5.14 7.45 -35.83
N ILE A 428 6.29 8.12 -35.95
CA ILE A 428 7.54 7.50 -36.39
C ILE A 428 7.94 6.38 -35.44
N PHE A 429 7.88 6.60 -34.13
CA PHE A 429 8.18 5.58 -33.13
C PHE A 429 7.25 4.38 -33.25
N THR A 430 5.94 4.60 -33.43
CA THR A 430 4.95 3.53 -33.60
C THR A 430 5.23 2.71 -34.87
N LEU A 431 5.55 3.36 -35.99
CA LEU A 431 5.92 2.70 -37.24
C LEU A 431 7.25 1.93 -37.10
N PHE A 432 8.22 2.50 -36.40
CA PHE A 432 9.49 1.84 -36.11
C PHE A 432 9.29 0.59 -35.24
N SER A 433 8.51 0.67 -34.17
CA SER A 433 8.14 -0.49 -33.33
C SER A 433 7.43 -1.58 -34.15
N ALA A 434 6.61 -1.20 -35.14
CA ALA A 434 5.99 -2.16 -36.06
C ALA A 434 7.03 -2.83 -36.97
N SER A 435 8.01 -2.08 -37.49
CA SER A 435 9.03 -2.60 -38.42
C SER A 435 10.06 -3.53 -37.78
N THR A 436 10.26 -3.41 -36.46
CA THR A 436 11.31 -4.13 -35.73
C THR A 436 10.84 -5.44 -35.09
N HIS A 437 9.58 -5.84 -35.30
CA HIS A 437 8.96 -7.01 -34.66
C HIS A 437 9.36 -7.13 -33.18
N VAL A 438 9.24 -6.02 -32.43
CA VAL A 438 9.60 -5.98 -31.00
C VAL A 438 9.02 -7.22 -30.32
N SER A 439 9.92 -8.07 -29.80
CA SER A 439 9.62 -9.39 -29.25
C SER A 439 8.78 -9.24 -27.99
N CYS A 440 7.46 -9.15 -28.18
CA CYS A 440 6.53 -9.23 -27.09
C CYS A 440 6.45 -10.66 -26.56
N LEU A 441 5.85 -10.84 -25.39
CA LEU A 441 5.54 -12.17 -24.89
C LEU A 441 4.49 -12.80 -25.84
N ASP A 442 4.95 -13.66 -26.75
CA ASP A 442 4.10 -14.39 -27.72
C ASP A 442 2.94 -15.12 -27.03
N SER A 443 3.11 -15.47 -25.75
CA SER A 443 2.10 -16.10 -24.90
C SER A 443 0.87 -15.22 -24.60
N VAL A 444 0.95 -13.90 -24.73
CA VAL A 444 -0.13 -12.97 -24.31
C VAL A 444 -0.86 -12.34 -25.50
N THR A 445 -0.14 -11.86 -26.52
CA THR A 445 -0.77 -11.22 -27.69
C THR A 445 0.06 -11.40 -28.96
N HIS A 446 -0.48 -12.08 -29.97
CA HIS A 446 0.23 -12.38 -31.24
C HIS A 446 0.43 -11.16 -32.16
N ASN A 447 0.01 -9.93 -31.78
CA ASN A 447 0.10 -8.73 -32.63
C ASN A 447 0.19 -7.42 -31.80
N CYS A 448 1.21 -7.28 -30.98
CA CYS A 448 1.41 -6.13 -30.07
C CYS A 448 1.43 -4.77 -30.79
N TRP A 449 1.95 -4.73 -32.02
CA TRP A 449 1.96 -3.52 -32.85
C TRP A 449 0.56 -3.09 -33.31
N LEU A 450 -0.39 -4.01 -33.54
CA LEU A 450 -1.78 -3.67 -33.87
C LEU A 450 -2.47 -3.01 -32.68
N VAL A 451 -2.18 -3.47 -31.45
CA VAL A 451 -2.66 -2.84 -30.22
C VAL A 451 -2.10 -1.42 -30.11
N ALA A 452 -0.78 -1.26 -30.28
CA ALA A 452 -0.13 0.05 -30.26
C ALA A 452 -0.66 0.98 -31.35
N LEU A 453 -0.82 0.49 -32.59
CA LEU A 453 -1.35 1.25 -33.72
C LEU A 453 -2.80 1.68 -33.46
N ARG A 454 -3.69 0.77 -33.05
CA ARG A 454 -5.09 1.06 -32.71
C ARG A 454 -5.17 2.14 -31.63
N ASP A 455 -4.42 1.98 -30.56
CA ASP A 455 -4.43 2.91 -29.44
C ASP A 455 -3.80 4.27 -29.79
N THR A 456 -2.88 4.31 -30.76
CA THR A 456 -2.25 5.55 -31.26
C THR A 456 -3.12 6.29 -32.27
N THR A 457 -3.65 5.60 -33.28
CA THR A 457 -4.40 6.18 -34.41
C THR A 457 -5.84 6.55 -34.02
N ALA A 458 -6.60 5.64 -33.43
CA ALA A 458 -8.02 5.88 -33.14
C ALA A 458 -8.23 6.84 -31.95
N ARG A 459 -7.36 6.78 -30.92
CA ARG A 459 -7.59 7.49 -29.64
C ARG A 459 -6.88 8.84 -29.55
N ASN A 460 -5.58 8.93 -29.83
CA ASN A 460 -4.82 10.16 -29.51
C ASN A 460 -4.69 11.12 -30.70
N ILE A 461 -4.50 10.59 -31.91
CA ILE A 461 -4.40 11.45 -33.09
C ILE A 461 -5.77 12.00 -33.48
N ILE A 462 -6.81 11.16 -33.55
CA ILE A 462 -8.14 11.60 -33.98
C ILE A 462 -8.87 12.35 -32.85
N LEU A 463 -9.08 11.74 -31.68
CA LEU A 463 -9.92 12.37 -30.65
C LEU A 463 -9.24 13.55 -29.97
N GLU A 464 -8.00 13.38 -29.51
CA GLU A 464 -7.29 14.46 -28.82
C GLU A 464 -6.75 15.47 -29.82
N CYS A 465 -6.02 15.09 -30.87
CA CYS A 465 -5.33 16.08 -31.71
C CYS A 465 -6.23 16.76 -32.77
N VAL A 466 -7.13 16.04 -33.45
CA VAL A 466 -8.03 16.66 -34.46
C VAL A 466 -9.08 17.54 -33.78
N VAL A 467 -9.77 17.03 -32.75
CA VAL A 467 -10.81 17.80 -32.06
C VAL A 467 -10.21 18.99 -31.31
N PHE A 468 -9.05 18.82 -30.67
CA PHE A 468 -8.31 19.94 -30.07
C PHE A 468 -7.80 20.94 -31.12
N GLY A 469 -7.32 20.45 -32.26
CA GLY A 469 -6.88 21.29 -33.38
C GLY A 469 -8.02 22.14 -33.93
N ILE A 470 -9.22 21.56 -34.11
CA ILE A 470 -10.44 22.28 -34.50
C ILE A 470 -10.82 23.30 -33.42
N ALA A 471 -10.75 22.92 -32.14
CA ALA A 471 -11.03 23.83 -31.03
C ALA A 471 -10.11 25.06 -31.04
N LEU A 472 -8.80 24.83 -31.20
CA LEU A 472 -7.79 25.88 -31.30
C LEU A 472 -7.98 26.74 -32.54
N PHE A 473 -8.31 26.14 -33.69
CA PHE A 473 -8.59 26.86 -34.93
C PHE A 473 -9.84 27.75 -34.81
N GLY A 474 -10.90 27.26 -34.16
CA GLY A 474 -12.09 28.05 -33.84
C GLY A 474 -11.79 29.26 -32.95
N VAL A 475 -10.91 29.10 -31.95
CA VAL A 475 -10.43 30.22 -31.10
C VAL A 475 -9.59 31.21 -31.88
N TRP A 476 -8.73 30.70 -32.78
CA TRP A 476 -7.92 31.54 -33.64
C TRP A 476 -8.77 32.41 -34.57
N LEU A 477 -9.84 31.84 -35.15
CA LEU A 477 -10.79 32.56 -36.00
C LEU A 477 -11.66 33.55 -35.22
N TYR A 478 -12.08 33.22 -33.99
CA TYR A 478 -13.05 34.01 -33.24
C TYR A 478 -12.62 34.25 -31.77
N LYS A 479 -11.94 35.37 -31.52
CA LYS A 479 -11.47 35.78 -30.18
C LYS A 479 -12.58 35.84 -29.11
N LYS A 480 -13.85 36.07 -29.50
CA LYS A 480 -15.01 36.09 -28.59
C LYS A 480 -15.50 34.69 -28.16
N ILE A 481 -15.07 33.61 -28.83
CA ILE A 481 -15.46 32.21 -28.55
C ILE A 481 -14.54 31.57 -27.46
N GLY A 482 -13.55 32.31 -26.96
CA GLY A 482 -12.49 31.76 -26.08
C GLY A 482 -12.97 30.96 -24.85
N ILE A 483 -14.04 31.37 -24.17
CA ILE A 483 -14.59 30.62 -23.03
C ILE A 483 -15.29 29.34 -23.49
N PHE A 484 -16.08 29.40 -24.56
CA PHE A 484 -16.78 28.23 -25.11
C PHE A 484 -15.77 27.17 -25.59
N ALA A 485 -14.74 27.60 -26.30
CA ALA A 485 -13.68 26.70 -26.72
C ALA A 485 -12.88 26.13 -25.54
N ALA A 486 -12.60 26.92 -24.50
CA ALA A 486 -11.97 26.42 -23.29
C ALA A 486 -12.82 25.34 -22.60
N LEU A 487 -14.15 25.52 -22.53
CA LEU A 487 -15.07 24.50 -22.02
C LEU A 487 -15.08 23.26 -22.92
N MET A 488 -15.02 23.42 -24.24
CA MET A 488 -14.95 22.31 -25.18
C MET A 488 -13.66 21.51 -25.02
N ILE A 489 -12.50 22.18 -24.96
CA ILE A 489 -11.19 21.57 -24.69
C ILE A 489 -11.21 20.79 -23.37
N MET A 490 -11.73 21.41 -22.31
CA MET A 490 -11.87 20.76 -21.00
C MET A 490 -12.80 19.55 -21.06
N SER A 491 -13.91 19.64 -21.79
CA SER A 491 -14.86 18.53 -21.94
C SER A 491 -14.26 17.34 -22.69
N ILE A 492 -13.52 17.60 -23.78
CA ILE A 492 -12.80 16.56 -24.53
C ILE A 492 -11.76 15.87 -23.64
N TYR A 493 -10.99 16.65 -22.89
CA TYR A 493 -10.00 16.12 -21.97
C TYR A 493 -10.64 15.30 -20.84
N CYS A 494 -11.70 15.80 -20.21
CA CYS A 494 -12.47 15.08 -19.20
C CYS A 494 -13.03 13.78 -19.75
N PHE A 495 -13.60 13.78 -20.96
CA PHE A 495 -14.15 12.59 -21.58
C PHE A 495 -13.07 11.53 -21.85
N SER A 496 -11.93 11.93 -22.43
CA SER A 496 -10.79 11.02 -22.66
C SER A 496 -10.26 10.43 -21.34
N GLY A 497 -10.05 11.29 -20.33
CA GLY A 497 -9.56 10.85 -19.03
C GLY A 497 -10.55 9.96 -18.27
N LEU A 498 -11.84 10.29 -18.26
CA LEU A 498 -12.89 9.46 -17.63
C LEU A 498 -13.06 8.11 -18.32
N TYR A 499 -12.94 8.07 -19.65
CA TYR A 499 -12.94 6.81 -20.40
C TYR A 499 -11.77 5.92 -19.97
N ASN A 500 -10.55 6.47 -19.89
CA ASN A 500 -9.37 5.74 -19.43
C ASN A 500 -9.52 5.32 -17.95
N ALA A 501 -10.06 6.18 -17.09
CA ALA A 501 -10.32 5.87 -15.70
C ALA A 501 -11.32 4.71 -15.55
N ASN A 502 -12.47 4.76 -16.22
CA ASN A 502 -13.47 3.69 -16.18
C ASN A 502 -12.96 2.36 -16.79
N LYS A 503 -12.02 2.44 -17.74
CA LYS A 503 -11.32 1.26 -18.26
C LYS A 503 -10.48 0.57 -17.17
N PHE A 504 -9.86 1.32 -16.25
CA PHE A 504 -9.02 0.76 -15.19
C PHE A 504 -9.76 0.49 -13.86
N LEU A 505 -10.59 1.42 -13.37
CA LEU A 505 -11.23 1.34 -12.04
C LEU A 505 -12.18 0.13 -11.90
N PRO A 506 -11.95 -0.80 -10.96
CA PRO A 506 -12.81 -1.94 -10.77
C PRO A 506 -14.11 -1.54 -10.07
N PHE A 507 -15.23 -2.15 -10.46
CA PHE A 507 -16.50 -2.02 -9.76
C PHE A 507 -17.14 -3.40 -9.66
N SER A 508 -17.57 -3.76 -8.45
CA SER A 508 -18.16 -5.08 -8.16
C SER A 508 -19.50 -4.90 -7.44
N SER A 509 -20.40 -5.88 -7.58
CA SER A 509 -21.61 -5.94 -6.75
C SER A 509 -21.25 -6.32 -5.32
N GLU A 510 -22.11 -5.96 -4.37
CA GLU A 510 -21.91 -6.27 -2.95
C GLU A 510 -21.71 -7.76 -2.68
N SER A 511 -22.45 -8.63 -3.37
CA SER A 511 -22.33 -10.09 -3.28
C SER A 511 -20.96 -10.67 -3.70
N ARG A 512 -20.04 -9.83 -4.18
CA ARG A 512 -18.71 -10.22 -4.67
C ARG A 512 -17.57 -9.69 -3.83
N ILE A 513 -17.87 -9.09 -2.68
CA ILE A 513 -16.85 -8.57 -1.76
C ILE A 513 -16.62 -9.61 -0.68
N LEU A 514 -15.53 -10.38 -0.83
CA LEU A 514 -15.14 -11.46 0.08
C LEU A 514 -16.35 -12.31 0.54
N PRO A 515 -17.15 -12.88 -0.39
CA PRO A 515 -18.33 -13.64 0.00
C PRO A 515 -17.91 -14.90 0.76
N SER A 516 -18.69 -15.26 1.79
CA SER A 516 -18.50 -16.56 2.45
C SER A 516 -18.93 -17.68 1.51
N VAL A 517 -18.14 -18.75 1.45
CA VAL A 517 -18.43 -19.97 0.70
C VAL A 517 -18.28 -21.17 1.63
N GLU A 518 -18.86 -22.32 1.25
CA GLU A 518 -18.98 -23.46 2.16
C GLU A 518 -17.62 -23.89 2.74
N VAL A 519 -16.60 -24.04 1.89
CA VAL A 519 -15.26 -24.42 2.34
C VAL A 519 -14.67 -23.42 3.35
N ILE A 520 -14.90 -22.11 3.19
CA ILE A 520 -14.42 -21.10 4.16
C ILE A 520 -15.16 -21.25 5.50
N ASP A 521 -16.47 -21.48 5.47
CA ASP A 521 -17.25 -21.70 6.69
C ASP A 521 -16.87 -23.00 7.40
N ARG A 522 -16.50 -24.04 6.64
CA ARG A 522 -15.95 -25.28 7.19
C ARG A 522 -14.56 -25.09 7.78
N ILE A 523 -13.69 -24.34 7.12
CA ILE A 523 -12.39 -23.96 7.66
C ILE A 523 -12.58 -23.34 9.05
N LYS A 524 -13.42 -22.29 9.17
CA LYS A 524 -13.67 -21.60 10.44
C LYS A 524 -14.20 -22.53 11.55
N GLN A 525 -14.98 -23.55 11.20
CA GLN A 525 -15.48 -24.54 12.17
C GLN A 525 -14.40 -25.53 12.61
N LEU A 526 -13.49 -25.91 11.71
CA LEU A 526 -12.44 -26.90 11.94
C LEU A 526 -11.15 -26.29 12.52
N THR A 527 -10.93 -24.98 12.37
CA THR A 527 -9.75 -24.26 12.85
C THR A 527 -10.10 -23.32 13.99
N VAL A 528 -10.19 -23.87 15.21
CA VAL A 528 -10.45 -23.04 16.40
C VAL A 528 -9.21 -22.23 16.78
N TYR A 529 -8.07 -22.90 16.97
CA TYR A 529 -6.76 -22.29 17.25
C TYR A 529 -5.64 -22.86 16.38
N ASP A 530 -5.90 -24.00 15.73
CA ASP A 530 -4.98 -24.62 14.80
C ASP A 530 -4.96 -23.87 13.48
N ARG A 531 -3.83 -23.91 12.78
CA ARG A 531 -3.67 -23.23 11.51
C ARG A 531 -4.04 -24.12 10.33
N ILE A 532 -4.42 -23.50 9.22
CA ILE A 532 -4.69 -24.19 7.95
C ILE A 532 -3.86 -23.62 6.82
N VAL A 533 -3.45 -24.49 5.91
CA VAL A 533 -2.75 -24.13 4.68
C VAL A 533 -3.40 -24.85 3.51
N GLY A 534 -3.54 -24.14 2.39
CA GLY A 534 -3.88 -24.73 1.10
C GLY A 534 -2.62 -25.15 0.35
N VAL A 535 -2.60 -26.37 -0.19
CA VAL A 535 -1.46 -26.91 -0.93
C VAL A 535 -1.81 -27.05 -2.42
N GLY A 536 -0.85 -26.73 -3.30
CA GLY A 536 -1.04 -26.80 -4.74
C GLY A 536 -2.09 -25.81 -5.22
N ASP A 537 -3.03 -26.29 -6.01
CA ASP A 537 -4.13 -25.47 -6.56
C ASP A 537 -5.20 -25.12 -5.51
N ALA A 538 -4.98 -25.45 -4.23
CA ALA A 538 -5.84 -25.05 -3.12
C ALA A 538 -5.32 -23.86 -2.33
N GLU A 539 -4.29 -23.15 -2.82
CA GLU A 539 -3.70 -21.99 -2.13
C GLU A 539 -4.74 -20.92 -1.80
N ILE A 540 -4.87 -20.62 -0.51
CA ILE A 540 -5.76 -19.59 -0.01
C ILE A 540 -5.03 -18.24 -0.08
N PRO A 541 -5.66 -17.17 -0.60
CA PRO A 541 -5.05 -15.85 -0.67
C PRO A 541 -4.66 -15.37 0.71
N THR A 542 -3.42 -14.92 0.86
CA THR A 542 -2.92 -14.45 2.16
C THR A 542 -3.76 -13.29 2.70
N ASN A 543 -3.76 -13.18 4.04
CA ASN A 543 -4.41 -12.15 4.83
C ASN A 543 -5.95 -12.14 4.83
N ILE A 544 -6.64 -12.94 4.01
CA ILE A 544 -8.11 -13.05 4.10
C ILE A 544 -8.54 -13.67 5.45
N ALA A 545 -7.64 -14.44 6.07
CA ALA A 545 -7.84 -15.06 7.38
C ALA A 545 -8.16 -14.01 8.46
N SER A 546 -7.58 -12.81 8.33
CA SER A 546 -8.01 -11.66 9.11
C SER A 546 -9.50 -11.42 8.92
N TYR A 547 -10.00 -11.20 7.70
CA TYR A 547 -11.42 -10.93 7.48
C TYR A 547 -12.35 -12.05 8.00
N PHE A 548 -12.02 -13.31 7.74
CA PHE A 548 -12.87 -14.46 8.08
C PHE A 548 -12.68 -15.03 9.50
N ARG A 549 -11.67 -14.54 10.24
CA ARG A 549 -11.34 -14.93 11.62
C ARG A 549 -10.94 -16.42 11.77
N PHE A 550 -10.11 -16.90 10.83
CA PHE A 550 -9.38 -18.17 10.99
C PHE A 550 -7.87 -17.90 11.05
N PHE A 551 -7.06 -18.93 11.34
CA PHE A 551 -5.61 -18.78 11.49
C PHE A 551 -4.84 -19.32 10.28
N ASP A 552 -4.13 -18.41 9.60
CA ASP A 552 -3.27 -18.69 8.46
C ASP A 552 -1.81 -18.43 8.88
N PRO A 553 -0.89 -19.41 8.71
CA PRO A 553 0.53 -19.17 9.00
C PRO A 553 1.20 -18.29 7.95
N GLN A 554 0.53 -17.95 6.86
CA GLN A 554 1.03 -17.10 5.79
C GLN A 554 0.55 -15.67 5.97
N TYR A 555 1.26 -14.72 5.36
CA TYR A 555 0.79 -13.33 5.29
C TYR A 555 1.50 -12.51 4.21
N TYR A 556 0.86 -11.39 3.86
CA TYR A 556 1.37 -10.38 2.95
C TYR A 556 1.53 -9.03 3.66
N GLU A 557 2.77 -8.62 3.90
CA GLU A 557 3.11 -7.36 4.55
C GLU A 557 4.56 -6.98 4.22
N PRO A 558 4.85 -5.84 3.56
CA PRO A 558 6.22 -5.41 3.31
C PRO A 558 7.08 -5.32 4.58
N LEU A 559 6.49 -4.99 5.73
CA LEU A 559 7.19 -4.94 7.02
C LEU A 559 7.07 -6.24 7.85
N TYR A 560 6.94 -7.39 7.19
CA TYR A 560 6.86 -8.68 7.88
C TYR A 560 8.09 -8.95 8.77
N LEU A 561 7.88 -9.72 9.83
CA LEU A 561 8.91 -10.02 10.84
C LEU A 561 10.04 -10.86 10.24
N LYS A 562 11.27 -10.34 10.32
CA LYS A 562 12.45 -10.92 9.65
C LYS A 562 12.66 -12.40 10.01
N ARG A 563 12.68 -12.71 11.32
CA ARG A 563 12.85 -14.06 11.86
C ARG A 563 11.86 -15.08 11.30
N TYR A 564 10.60 -14.67 11.13
CA TYR A 564 9.57 -15.56 10.62
C TYR A 564 9.77 -15.82 9.12
N GLY A 565 10.14 -14.79 8.34
CA GLY A 565 10.50 -14.98 6.94
C GLY A 565 11.77 -15.80 6.74
N GLU A 566 12.78 -15.64 7.60
CA GLU A 566 14.01 -16.42 7.59
C GLU A 566 13.73 -17.90 7.87
N LEU A 567 12.80 -18.22 8.78
CA LEU A 567 12.34 -19.58 9.04
C LEU A 567 11.71 -20.23 7.78
N PHE A 568 10.86 -19.49 7.06
CA PHE A 568 10.27 -19.95 5.80
C PHE A 568 11.32 -20.07 4.68
N SER A 569 12.24 -19.11 4.60
CA SER A 569 13.36 -19.09 3.66
C SER A 569 14.21 -20.34 3.85
N TRP A 570 14.61 -20.65 5.09
CA TRP A 570 15.35 -21.86 5.44
C TRP A 570 14.63 -23.14 5.03
N ALA A 571 13.31 -23.22 5.28
CA ALA A 571 12.55 -24.40 4.88
C ALA A 571 12.58 -24.63 3.36
N LYS A 572 12.50 -23.55 2.57
CA LYS A 572 12.54 -23.62 1.10
C LYS A 572 13.94 -23.87 0.55
N THR A 573 14.95 -23.14 1.01
CA THR A 573 16.27 -23.08 0.37
C THR A 573 17.39 -23.71 1.21
N GLY A 574 17.24 -23.79 2.54
CA GLY A 574 18.34 -24.10 3.47
C GLY A 574 19.29 -22.93 3.69
N ASP A 575 18.88 -21.72 3.33
CA ASP A 575 19.68 -20.50 3.43
C ASP A 575 18.74 -19.34 3.73
N THR A 576 18.97 -18.68 4.87
CA THR A 576 18.13 -17.58 5.35
C THR A 576 18.03 -16.44 4.34
N SER A 577 19.06 -16.20 3.51
CA SER A 577 19.14 -15.06 2.59
C SER A 577 18.50 -15.30 1.22
N LYS A 578 18.48 -16.54 0.72
CA LYS A 578 18.13 -16.86 -0.68
C LYS A 578 16.63 -16.95 -0.97
N GLY A 579 15.79 -17.07 0.06
CA GLY A 579 14.33 -17.25 -0.07
C GLY A 579 13.48 -16.10 0.45
N LEU A 580 14.09 -15.01 0.93
CA LEU A 580 13.37 -13.86 1.48
C LEU A 580 12.73 -13.03 0.37
N THR A 581 11.40 -12.99 0.34
CA THR A 581 10.66 -12.12 -0.57
C THR A 581 10.50 -10.71 0.03
N ARG A 582 10.06 -9.74 -0.78
CA ARG A 582 9.81 -8.38 -0.30
C ARG A 582 8.62 -8.26 0.66
N SER A 583 7.59 -9.09 0.48
CA SER A 583 6.28 -8.86 1.11
C SER A 583 5.52 -10.13 1.47
N ASP A 584 5.87 -11.28 0.91
CA ASP A 584 5.08 -12.51 0.98
C ASP A 584 5.81 -13.58 1.79
N VAL A 585 5.17 -14.03 2.87
CA VAL A 585 5.57 -15.25 3.57
C VAL A 585 4.51 -16.30 3.27
N THR A 586 4.82 -17.22 2.35
CA THR A 586 3.88 -18.21 1.82
C THR A 586 4.50 -19.61 1.76
N PHE A 587 3.65 -20.63 1.69
CA PHE A 587 4.04 -22.00 1.37
C PHE A 587 4.19 -22.24 -0.14
N SER A 588 3.80 -21.30 -1.01
CA SER A 588 3.90 -21.45 -2.47
C SER A 588 5.34 -21.37 -3.01
N GLY A 589 5.53 -21.85 -4.24
CA GLY A 589 6.79 -21.75 -4.99
C GLY A 589 7.89 -22.72 -4.56
N TRP A 590 7.51 -23.86 -3.97
CA TRP A 590 8.41 -24.92 -3.55
C TRP A 590 8.41 -26.04 -4.60
N ASP A 591 9.59 -26.53 -4.97
CA ASP A 591 9.79 -27.67 -5.89
C ASP A 591 9.29 -29.01 -5.31
N GLU A 592 8.09 -29.43 -5.69
CA GLU A 592 7.54 -30.74 -5.33
C GLU A 592 8.45 -31.91 -5.77
N GLY A 593 9.43 -31.73 -6.65
CA GLY A 593 10.41 -32.75 -7.02
C GLY A 593 11.60 -32.89 -6.07
N ASN A 594 11.76 -32.01 -5.07
CA ASN A 594 12.92 -31.98 -4.17
C ASN A 594 12.61 -32.59 -2.80
N PRO A 595 13.04 -33.83 -2.50
CA PRO A 595 12.69 -34.52 -1.26
C PRO A 595 13.21 -33.83 0.01
N ILE A 596 14.39 -33.20 -0.07
CA ILE A 596 15.00 -32.50 1.07
C ILE A 596 14.13 -31.31 1.45
N MET A 597 13.74 -30.51 0.46
CA MET A 597 12.88 -29.36 0.70
C MET A 597 11.47 -29.80 1.15
N GLN A 598 10.89 -30.86 0.58
CA GLN A 598 9.62 -31.40 1.07
C GLN A 598 9.67 -31.75 2.56
N LYS A 599 10.75 -32.41 3.00
CA LYS A 599 10.96 -32.75 4.40
C LYS A 599 11.02 -31.51 5.29
N ARG A 600 11.75 -30.48 4.85
CA ARG A 600 11.82 -29.20 5.57
C ARG A 600 10.46 -28.48 5.61
N ILE A 601 9.69 -28.50 4.52
CA ILE A 601 8.35 -27.92 4.49
C ILE A 601 7.39 -28.66 5.43
N ALA A 602 7.47 -30.00 5.47
CA ALA A 602 6.74 -30.81 6.44
C ALA A 602 7.11 -30.46 7.89
N ARG A 603 8.41 -30.28 8.18
CA ARG A 603 8.89 -29.79 9.49
C ARG A 603 8.41 -28.36 9.77
N LEU A 604 8.38 -27.48 8.79
CA LEU A 604 7.84 -26.12 8.95
C LEU A 604 6.35 -26.14 9.30
N MET A 605 5.54 -26.92 8.58
CA MET A 605 4.11 -27.10 8.88
C MET A 605 3.88 -27.60 10.31
N GLN A 606 4.75 -28.50 10.78
CA GLN A 606 4.75 -28.96 12.17
C GLN A 606 5.05 -27.80 13.15
N LEU A 607 6.11 -27.02 12.91
CA LEU A 607 6.55 -25.91 13.77
C LEU A 607 5.56 -24.73 13.84
N VAL A 608 4.87 -24.44 12.74
CA VAL A 608 3.84 -23.38 12.68
C VAL A 608 2.42 -23.90 13.01
N SER A 609 2.30 -25.07 13.64
CA SER A 609 1.03 -25.61 14.13
C SER A 609 -0.08 -25.69 13.07
N VAL A 610 0.27 -26.14 11.86
CA VAL A 610 -0.71 -26.42 10.80
C VAL A 610 -1.43 -27.72 11.15
N GLY A 611 -2.64 -27.61 11.70
CA GLY A 611 -3.45 -28.77 12.11
C GLY A 611 -4.28 -29.36 10.98
N ASN A 612 -4.65 -28.54 10.00
CA ASN A 612 -5.48 -28.94 8.87
C ASN A 612 -4.84 -28.50 7.56
N VAL A 613 -5.00 -29.29 6.51
CA VAL A 613 -4.50 -28.96 5.17
C VAL A 613 -5.66 -29.07 4.18
N LEU A 614 -5.82 -28.02 3.37
CA LEU A 614 -6.79 -27.94 2.30
C LEU A 614 -6.15 -28.44 1.00
N TYR A 615 -6.86 -29.33 0.32
CA TYR A 615 -6.49 -29.89 -0.98
C TYR A 615 -7.64 -29.72 -1.96
N LYS A 616 -7.28 -29.58 -3.24
CA LYS A 616 -8.21 -29.84 -4.32
C LYS A 616 -8.36 -31.35 -4.49
N LYS A 617 -9.58 -31.84 -4.64
CA LYS A 617 -9.92 -33.28 -4.62
C LYS A 617 -9.07 -34.09 -5.61
N GLU A 618 -8.83 -33.54 -6.79
CA GLU A 618 -8.03 -34.15 -7.86
C GLU A 618 -6.53 -34.25 -7.53
N GLU A 619 -6.02 -33.39 -6.65
CA GLU A 619 -4.61 -33.33 -6.27
C GLU A 619 -4.30 -34.08 -4.97
N TYR A 620 -5.32 -34.42 -4.17
CA TYR A 620 -5.17 -34.99 -2.82
C TYR A 620 -4.20 -36.18 -2.78
N HIS A 621 -4.39 -37.18 -3.64
CA HIS A 621 -3.55 -38.38 -3.66
C HIS A 621 -2.11 -38.15 -4.15
N LYS A 622 -1.84 -37.02 -4.82
CA LYS A 622 -0.52 -36.70 -5.38
C LYS A 622 0.28 -35.78 -4.47
N LYS A 623 -0.40 -34.86 -3.77
CA LYS A 623 0.21 -33.77 -3.01
C LYS A 623 -0.01 -33.88 -1.50
N GLN A 624 -0.48 -35.02 -1.01
CA GLN A 624 -0.61 -35.30 0.42
C GLN A 624 0.74 -35.11 1.14
N ILE A 625 0.72 -34.36 2.25
CA ILE A 625 1.87 -34.13 3.12
C ILE A 625 1.38 -34.39 4.54
N ASN A 626 1.89 -35.45 5.18
CA ASN A 626 1.52 -35.82 6.55
C ASN A 626 0.00 -35.85 6.80
N SER A 627 -0.80 -36.12 5.77
CA SER A 627 -2.26 -36.10 5.86
C SER A 627 -2.76 -37.39 6.50
N GLY A 628 -3.66 -37.25 7.47
CA GLY A 628 -4.35 -38.32 8.15
C GLY A 628 -5.81 -38.42 7.71
N GLN A 629 -6.72 -38.44 8.69
CA GLN A 629 -8.15 -38.54 8.44
C GLN A 629 -8.68 -37.34 7.65
N ILE A 630 -9.53 -37.62 6.65
CA ILE A 630 -10.36 -36.61 5.98
C ILE A 630 -11.40 -36.11 6.99
N LEU A 631 -11.38 -34.82 7.29
CA LEU A 631 -12.29 -34.18 8.23
C LEU A 631 -13.57 -33.71 7.54
N TRP A 632 -13.43 -33.25 6.30
CA TRP A 632 -14.54 -32.79 5.47
C TRP A 632 -14.16 -32.87 3.99
N GLU A 633 -15.14 -33.12 3.13
CA GLU A 633 -15.00 -33.08 1.68
C GLU A 633 -16.29 -32.62 1.02
N ASP A 634 -16.16 -32.01 -0.16
CA ASP A 634 -17.26 -31.78 -1.10
C ASP A 634 -16.87 -32.25 -2.51
N ASP A 635 -17.50 -31.69 -3.54
CA ASP A 635 -17.21 -32.01 -4.94
C ASP A 635 -15.84 -31.51 -5.42
N THR A 636 -15.26 -30.49 -4.78
CA THR A 636 -14.05 -29.77 -5.21
C THR A 636 -12.89 -29.88 -4.21
N TRP A 637 -13.19 -29.87 -2.92
CA TRP A 637 -12.27 -29.63 -1.82
C TRP A 637 -12.23 -30.81 -0.85
N ILE A 638 -11.04 -31.06 -0.29
CA ILE A 638 -10.82 -31.97 0.83
C ILE A 638 -10.07 -31.21 1.91
N ILE A 639 -10.57 -31.27 3.15
CA ILE A 639 -9.84 -30.83 4.34
C ILE A 639 -9.40 -32.09 5.10
N ALA A 640 -8.09 -32.28 5.21
CA ALA A 640 -7.50 -33.41 5.92
C ALA A 640 -6.72 -32.95 7.15
N LYS A 641 -6.71 -33.76 8.20
CA LYS A 641 -5.93 -33.53 9.41
C LYS A 641 -4.44 -33.73 9.14
N ASN A 642 -3.57 -32.83 9.60
CA ASN A 642 -2.13 -33.04 9.63
C ASN A 642 -1.75 -33.89 10.85
N THR A 643 -1.20 -35.08 10.64
CA THR A 643 -0.84 -36.00 11.74
C THR A 643 0.43 -35.58 12.48
N SER A 644 1.25 -34.72 11.87
CA SER A 644 2.55 -34.32 12.40
C SER A 644 2.51 -32.95 13.08
N MET A 645 1.33 -32.38 13.33
CA MET A 645 1.15 -31.05 13.91
C MET A 645 1.69 -30.98 15.35
N LEU A 646 2.41 -29.91 15.70
CA LEU A 646 2.61 -29.52 17.11
C LEU A 646 1.44 -28.66 17.59
N PRO A 647 0.92 -28.88 18.81
CA PRO A 647 -0.06 -27.98 19.41
C PRO A 647 0.39 -26.53 19.32
N HIS A 648 -0.54 -25.61 19.07
CA HIS A 648 -0.25 -24.16 19.06
C HIS A 648 0.40 -23.71 20.38
N ILE A 649 -0.03 -24.31 21.48
CA ILE A 649 0.49 -24.06 22.81
C ILE A 649 0.76 -25.40 23.50
N SER A 650 1.98 -25.59 23.99
CA SER A 650 2.40 -26.81 24.68
C SER A 650 3.39 -26.52 25.80
N VAL A 651 3.48 -27.41 26.79
CA VAL A 651 4.52 -27.36 27.83
C VAL A 651 5.55 -28.43 27.51
N LEU A 652 6.81 -28.03 27.42
CA LEU A 652 7.95 -28.89 27.13
C LEU A 652 8.87 -28.98 28.34
N ALA A 653 9.35 -30.17 28.66
CA ALA A 653 10.23 -30.42 29.80
C ALA A 653 11.65 -29.87 29.57
N ASP A 654 12.15 -30.06 28.35
CA ASP A 654 13.56 -29.92 28.02
C ASP A 654 13.83 -28.69 27.15
N SER A 655 15.03 -28.14 27.29
CA SER A 655 15.48 -27.00 26.49
C SER A 655 16.95 -27.09 26.15
N GLU A 656 17.28 -26.83 24.89
CA GLU A 656 18.65 -26.72 24.40
C GLU A 656 18.95 -25.25 24.11
N VAL A 657 20.08 -24.74 24.63
CA VAL A 657 20.48 -23.33 24.45
C VAL A 657 21.44 -23.22 23.27
N ILE A 658 21.02 -22.55 22.21
CA ILE A 658 21.84 -22.27 21.02
C ILE A 658 21.70 -20.80 20.68
N ALA A 659 22.78 -20.03 20.83
CA ALA A 659 22.76 -18.59 20.60
C ALA A 659 23.02 -18.20 19.13
N ASP A 660 23.64 -19.08 18.35
CA ASP A 660 23.93 -18.83 16.94
C ASP A 660 22.73 -19.18 16.05
N ASP A 661 22.36 -18.25 15.18
CA ASP A 661 21.13 -18.32 14.37
C ASP A 661 21.15 -19.47 13.37
N ASP A 662 22.28 -19.69 12.70
CA ASP A 662 22.41 -20.69 11.66
C ASP A 662 22.49 -22.09 12.29
N LEU A 663 23.26 -22.25 13.38
CA LEU A 663 23.31 -23.50 14.14
C LEU A 663 21.94 -23.86 14.75
N LEU A 664 21.17 -22.87 15.22
CA LEU A 664 19.83 -23.12 15.74
C LEU A 664 18.90 -23.64 14.63
N LEU A 665 18.94 -23.04 13.43
CA LEU A 665 18.14 -23.49 12.29
C LEU A 665 18.58 -24.87 11.77
N GLU A 666 19.88 -25.13 11.72
CA GLU A 666 20.42 -26.46 11.41
C GLU A 666 19.87 -27.50 12.39
N ARG A 667 19.98 -27.23 13.70
CA ARG A 667 19.45 -28.11 14.75
C ARG A 667 17.93 -28.29 14.66
N LEU A 668 17.18 -27.22 14.41
CA LEU A 668 15.71 -27.24 14.39
C LEU A 668 15.14 -28.09 13.24
N PHE A 669 15.83 -28.13 12.10
CA PHE A 669 15.46 -28.91 10.92
C PHE A 669 16.21 -30.24 10.80
N ASP A 670 17.07 -30.57 11.77
CA ASP A 670 17.75 -31.86 11.85
C ASP A 670 16.75 -32.99 12.18
N ASP A 671 16.96 -34.14 11.55
CA ASP A 671 16.07 -35.30 11.70
C ASP A 671 16.09 -35.93 13.08
N SER A 672 17.21 -35.79 13.80
CA SER A 672 17.37 -36.27 15.18
C SER A 672 16.72 -35.34 16.21
N PHE A 673 16.35 -34.12 15.83
CA PHE A 673 15.70 -33.18 16.73
C PHE A 673 14.20 -33.49 16.84
N ASP A 674 13.75 -33.74 18.07
CA ASP A 674 12.35 -33.98 18.41
C ASP A 674 11.70 -32.71 19.00
N PRO A 675 10.94 -31.94 18.20
CA PRO A 675 10.35 -30.68 18.62
C PRO A 675 9.11 -30.89 19.50
N THR A 676 8.70 -32.14 19.75
CA THR A 676 7.61 -32.49 20.68
C THR A 676 8.09 -32.55 22.13
N LYS A 677 9.40 -32.58 22.37
CA LYS A 677 9.99 -32.77 23.71
C LYS A 677 10.92 -31.65 24.14
N THR A 678 11.69 -31.13 23.19
CA THR A 678 12.74 -30.14 23.47
C THR A 678 12.45 -28.84 22.72
N VAL A 679 12.62 -27.70 23.40
CA VAL A 679 12.58 -26.36 22.79
C VAL A 679 14.00 -25.82 22.62
N LEU A 680 14.27 -25.19 21.47
CA LEU A 680 15.52 -24.44 21.28
C LEU A 680 15.33 -23.00 21.75
N ILE A 681 16.22 -22.52 22.62
CA ILE A 681 16.21 -21.14 23.13
C ILE A 681 17.57 -20.46 22.93
N GLU A 682 17.58 -19.14 22.75
CA GLU A 682 18.82 -18.40 22.44
C GLU A 682 19.63 -18.01 23.69
N GLU A 683 19.02 -18.11 24.87
CA GLU A 683 19.62 -17.67 26.12
C GLU A 683 19.23 -18.58 27.30
N PRO A 684 20.10 -18.73 28.32
CA PRO A 684 19.84 -19.63 29.44
C PRO A 684 18.71 -19.11 30.35
N ILE A 685 17.96 -20.05 30.93
CA ILE A 685 16.89 -19.77 31.90
C ILE A 685 17.51 -19.56 33.28
N LYS A 686 17.31 -18.38 33.86
CA LYS A 686 17.84 -18.06 35.18
C LYS A 686 17.13 -18.89 36.26
N GLY A 687 17.90 -19.61 37.07
CA GLY A 687 17.38 -20.37 38.22
C GLY A 687 17.01 -21.82 37.93
N LYS A 688 17.14 -22.30 36.69
CA LYS A 688 17.06 -23.74 36.38
C LYS A 688 18.46 -24.35 36.63
N ASN A 689 18.61 -25.20 37.65
CA ASN A 689 19.83 -25.98 37.81
C ASN A 689 19.95 -26.98 36.66
N GLU A 690 21.15 -27.19 36.12
CA GLU A 690 21.48 -28.19 35.07
C GLU A 690 21.33 -29.65 35.56
N THR A 691 20.35 -29.94 36.41
CA THR A 691 20.08 -31.30 36.86
C THR A 691 19.23 -32.02 35.82
N ASN A 692 19.88 -32.98 35.15
CA ASN A 692 19.36 -34.03 34.26
C ASN A 692 18.29 -34.95 34.91
N ALA A 693 17.35 -34.41 35.70
CA ALA A 693 16.19 -35.16 36.13
C ALA A 693 15.24 -35.28 34.94
N LYS A 694 14.81 -36.50 34.61
CA LYS A 694 13.79 -36.77 33.59
C LYS A 694 12.46 -36.15 34.05
N ILE A 695 12.27 -34.89 33.70
CA ILE A 695 11.04 -34.11 33.87
C ILE A 695 10.01 -34.68 32.88
N ASN A 696 8.94 -35.28 33.37
CA ASN A 696 7.88 -35.85 32.52
C ASN A 696 6.76 -34.82 32.33
N THR A 697 6.69 -34.20 31.16
CA THR A 697 5.62 -33.24 30.79
C THR A 697 4.52 -33.88 29.93
N ASP A 698 4.55 -35.20 29.69
CA ASP A 698 3.59 -35.89 28.80
C ASP A 698 2.12 -35.76 29.28
N ASN A 699 1.90 -35.34 30.53
CA ASN A 699 0.58 -35.12 31.14
C ASN A 699 0.25 -33.64 31.38
N ALA A 700 1.04 -32.69 30.87
CA ALA A 700 0.74 -31.28 31.03
C ALA A 700 -0.53 -30.91 30.23
N VAL A 701 -1.49 -30.24 30.89
CA VAL A 701 -2.75 -29.83 30.27
C VAL A 701 -2.77 -28.33 30.11
N VAL A 702 -2.97 -27.86 28.88
CA VAL A 702 -3.13 -26.44 28.56
C VAL A 702 -4.56 -26.19 28.09
N GLY A 703 -5.29 -25.36 28.83
CA GLY A 703 -6.62 -24.86 28.46
C GLY A 703 -6.55 -23.39 28.05
N ILE A 704 -6.99 -23.06 26.83
CA ILE A 704 -7.11 -21.68 26.37
C ILE A 704 -8.41 -21.09 26.94
N ILE A 705 -8.29 -20.08 27.81
CA ILE A 705 -9.45 -19.38 28.39
C ILE A 705 -9.93 -18.30 27.41
N SER A 706 -9.00 -17.54 26.84
CA SER A 706 -9.30 -16.48 25.88
C SER A 706 -8.09 -16.23 25.00
N TYR A 707 -8.31 -16.15 23.69
CA TYR A 707 -7.30 -15.74 22.72
C TYR A 707 -7.86 -14.60 21.85
N LYS A 708 -7.29 -13.42 22.00
CA LYS A 708 -7.69 -12.17 21.34
C LYS A 708 -6.45 -11.44 20.83
N GLU A 709 -6.65 -10.36 20.09
CA GLU A 709 -5.59 -9.58 19.43
C GLU A 709 -4.41 -9.28 20.36
N ASN A 710 -4.66 -8.57 21.47
CA ASN A 710 -3.59 -8.12 22.39
C ASN A 710 -3.50 -8.94 23.68
N PHE A 711 -4.26 -10.03 23.79
CA PHE A 711 -4.48 -10.71 25.05
C PHE A 711 -4.66 -12.22 24.86
N LEU A 712 -3.88 -13.00 25.60
CA LEU A 712 -4.03 -14.44 25.70
C LEU A 712 -4.07 -14.82 27.19
N SER A 713 -5.06 -15.63 27.58
CA SER A 713 -5.17 -16.18 28.92
C SER A 713 -5.34 -17.69 28.85
N LEU A 714 -4.57 -18.38 29.67
CA LEU A 714 -4.43 -19.83 29.71
C LEU A 714 -4.57 -20.33 31.14
N ARG A 715 -5.10 -21.54 31.29
CA ARG A 715 -4.92 -22.37 32.49
C ARG A 715 -3.96 -23.49 32.13
N VAL A 716 -2.90 -23.64 32.91
CA VAL A 716 -1.89 -24.68 32.69
C VAL A 716 -1.77 -25.52 33.95
N ALA A 717 -1.92 -26.83 33.81
CA ALA A 717 -1.60 -27.80 34.84
C ALA A 717 -0.35 -28.55 34.40
N SER A 718 0.77 -28.34 35.08
CA SER A 718 2.05 -28.97 34.75
C SER A 718 2.49 -29.91 35.88
N PRO A 719 2.82 -31.18 35.60
CA PRO A 719 3.28 -32.14 36.62
C PRO A 719 4.71 -31.87 37.11
N SER A 720 5.41 -30.92 36.49
CA SER A 720 6.80 -30.59 36.80
C SER A 720 7.16 -29.22 36.20
N ASP A 721 8.28 -28.64 36.62
CA ASP A 721 8.82 -27.43 35.99
C ASP A 721 9.04 -27.63 34.49
N GLY A 722 8.52 -26.70 33.67
CA GLY A 722 8.58 -26.81 32.21
C GLY A 722 8.64 -25.45 31.52
N LEU A 723 8.64 -25.49 30.19
CA LEU A 723 8.57 -24.33 29.32
C LEU A 723 7.27 -24.36 28.52
N LEU A 724 6.40 -23.39 28.76
CA LEU A 724 5.26 -23.17 27.90
C LEU A 724 5.73 -22.50 26.61
N VAL A 725 5.58 -23.17 25.48
CA VAL A 725 5.87 -22.67 24.14
C VAL A 725 4.57 -22.29 23.45
N ILE A 726 4.56 -21.13 22.80
CA ILE A 726 3.44 -20.64 22.00
C ILE A 726 3.98 -20.38 20.61
N THR A 727 3.44 -21.03 19.58
CA THR A 727 3.87 -20.84 18.18
C THR A 727 3.35 -19.54 17.55
N ASP A 728 3.29 -18.48 18.35
CA ASP A 728 3.09 -17.10 17.92
C ASP A 728 4.42 -16.36 17.89
N ASN A 729 4.57 -15.43 16.95
CA ASN A 729 5.81 -14.68 16.78
C ASN A 729 6.26 -13.97 18.05
N TYR A 730 7.55 -14.11 18.35
CA TYR A 730 8.25 -13.28 19.30
C TYR A 730 8.38 -11.85 18.75
N TYR A 731 7.88 -10.89 19.52
CA TYR A 731 7.99 -9.48 19.19
C TYR A 731 8.08 -8.61 20.45
N PRO A 732 8.91 -7.55 20.47
CA PRO A 732 8.99 -6.63 21.61
C PRO A 732 7.63 -6.02 21.98
N GLY A 733 7.33 -5.98 23.28
CA GLY A 733 6.09 -5.41 23.82
C GLY A 733 5.10 -6.44 24.38
N TRP A 734 5.31 -7.73 24.13
CA TRP A 734 4.61 -8.76 24.88
C TRP A 734 5.14 -8.85 26.31
N ARG A 735 4.24 -9.00 27.26
CA ARG A 735 4.51 -9.25 28.69
C ARG A 735 3.76 -10.51 29.09
N ALA A 736 4.36 -11.31 29.97
CA ALA A 736 3.79 -12.56 30.43
C ALA A 736 3.75 -12.61 31.96
N PHE A 737 2.70 -13.20 32.51
CA PHE A 737 2.47 -13.33 33.93
C PHE A 737 2.09 -14.77 34.26
N VAL A 738 2.67 -15.32 35.33
CA VAL A 738 2.30 -16.60 35.94
C VAL A 738 1.78 -16.27 37.34
N ASP A 739 0.49 -16.50 37.58
CA ASP A 739 -0.21 -16.13 38.82
C ASP A 739 0.09 -14.69 39.25
N ASP A 740 -0.17 -13.74 38.34
CA ASP A 740 0.04 -12.29 38.49
C ASP A 740 1.50 -11.83 38.66
N LYS A 741 2.48 -12.74 38.65
CA LYS A 741 3.91 -12.39 38.67
C LYS A 741 4.47 -12.32 37.26
N GLU A 742 5.05 -11.18 36.92
CA GLU A 742 5.68 -10.98 35.61
C GLU A 742 6.89 -11.92 35.44
N VAL A 743 6.92 -12.66 34.35
CA VAL A 743 8.00 -13.57 33.98
C VAL A 743 8.63 -13.16 32.65
N LYS A 744 9.90 -13.54 32.45
CA LYS A 744 10.61 -13.24 31.21
C LYS A 744 10.07 -14.11 30.07
N ILE A 745 9.88 -13.49 28.90
CA ILE A 745 9.59 -14.19 27.65
C ILE A 745 10.91 -14.48 26.94
N TYR A 746 11.12 -15.74 26.60
CA TYR A 746 12.24 -16.24 25.82
C TYR A 746 11.83 -16.38 24.35
N ARG A 747 12.79 -16.18 23.45
CA ARG A 747 12.62 -16.55 22.04
C ARG A 747 12.87 -18.04 21.89
N ALA A 748 11.90 -18.74 21.32
CA ALA A 748 11.86 -20.19 21.19
C ALA A 748 11.78 -20.60 19.73
N ASN A 749 12.45 -21.69 19.37
CA ASN A 749 12.41 -22.30 18.03
C ASN A 749 12.51 -21.25 16.92
N TYR A 750 13.54 -20.39 17.05
CA TYR A 750 13.89 -19.30 16.15
C TYR A 750 12.94 -18.09 16.10
N ALA A 751 11.63 -18.29 16.00
CA ALA A 751 10.66 -17.21 15.74
C ALA A 751 9.59 -17.04 16.82
N PHE A 752 9.44 -17.97 17.76
CA PHE A 752 8.28 -18.07 18.65
C PHE A 752 8.58 -17.67 20.10
N ARG A 753 7.58 -17.74 20.97
CA ARG A 753 7.66 -17.30 22.37
C ARG A 753 7.63 -18.49 23.33
N ALA A 754 8.41 -18.41 24.41
CA ALA A 754 8.31 -19.33 25.54
C ALA A 754 8.43 -18.62 26.89
N ILE A 755 7.85 -19.23 27.94
CA ILE A 755 8.02 -18.81 29.34
C ILE A 755 8.25 -20.03 30.23
N SER A 756 8.95 -19.84 31.34
CA SER A 756 9.04 -20.86 32.38
C SER A 756 7.72 -20.97 33.14
N VAL A 757 7.25 -22.20 33.35
CA VAL A 757 6.05 -22.50 34.15
C VAL A 757 6.45 -23.51 35.23
N PRO A 758 6.25 -23.20 36.52
CA PRO A 758 6.51 -24.13 37.60
C PRO A 758 5.60 -25.37 37.58
N GLU A 759 5.95 -26.38 38.37
CA GLU A 759 5.05 -27.47 38.74
C GLU A 759 3.78 -26.93 39.43
N GLY A 760 2.61 -27.42 39.01
CA GLY A 760 1.32 -27.12 39.59
C GLY A 760 0.29 -26.58 38.59
N GLU A 761 -0.82 -26.06 39.12
CA GLU A 761 -1.84 -25.36 38.36
C GLU A 761 -1.60 -23.86 38.40
N HIS A 762 -1.53 -23.24 37.23
CA HIS A 762 -1.21 -21.84 37.06
C HIS A 762 -2.17 -21.16 36.09
N THR A 763 -2.46 -19.89 36.37
CA THR A 763 -3.08 -18.99 35.40
C THR A 763 -2.00 -18.19 34.71
N ILE A 764 -1.97 -18.26 33.38
CA ILE A 764 -0.97 -17.59 32.57
C ILE A 764 -1.64 -16.53 31.71
N ILE A 765 -1.09 -15.33 31.73
CA ILE A 765 -1.61 -14.18 31.00
C ILE A 765 -0.50 -13.58 30.15
N PHE A 766 -0.77 -13.40 28.86
CA PHE A 766 0.04 -12.60 27.96
C PHE A 766 -0.72 -11.34 27.55
N THR A 767 -0.06 -10.20 27.63
CA THR A 767 -0.60 -8.91 27.18
C THR A 767 0.37 -8.23 26.24
N TYR A 768 -0.12 -7.72 25.11
CA TYR A 768 0.68 -6.93 24.19
C TYR A 768 0.55 -5.44 24.51
N GLN A 769 1.60 -4.86 25.08
CA GLN A 769 1.70 -3.48 25.54
C GLN A 769 3.06 -2.89 25.17
N PRO A 770 3.31 -2.55 23.89
CA PRO A 770 4.62 -2.12 23.44
C PRO A 770 4.97 -0.71 23.95
N ASN A 771 6.18 -0.57 24.51
CA ASN A 771 6.70 0.70 25.00
C ASN A 771 6.78 1.78 23.92
N SER A 772 6.97 1.37 22.65
CA SER A 772 7.00 2.26 21.50
C SER A 772 5.70 3.06 21.33
N ILE A 773 4.54 2.46 21.64
CA ILE A 773 3.24 3.16 21.64
C ILE A 773 3.14 4.13 22.81
N THR A 774 3.52 3.71 24.02
CA THR A 774 3.45 4.55 25.22
C THR A 774 4.33 5.80 25.08
N LEU A 775 5.59 5.63 24.67
CA LEU A 775 6.51 6.73 24.41
C LEU A 775 6.03 7.59 23.24
N GLY A 776 5.52 6.97 22.18
CA GLY A 776 4.98 7.68 21.03
C GLY A 776 3.80 8.56 21.40
N SER A 777 2.88 8.02 22.22
CA SER A 777 1.71 8.75 22.73
C SER A 777 2.13 9.94 23.60
N LEU A 778 3.07 9.74 24.53
CA LEU A 778 3.60 10.81 25.38
C LEU A 778 4.22 11.94 24.55
N LEU A 779 5.08 11.58 23.58
CA LEU A 779 5.73 12.56 22.69
C LEU A 779 4.73 13.30 21.81
N SER A 780 3.71 12.61 21.29
CA SER A 780 2.62 13.23 20.54
C SER A 780 1.84 14.23 21.40
N VAL A 781 1.50 13.89 22.65
CA VAL A 781 0.79 14.79 23.58
C VAL A 781 1.64 16.02 23.92
N CYS A 782 2.92 15.83 24.29
CA CYS A 782 3.84 16.93 24.55
C CYS A 782 3.97 17.85 23.32
N THR A 783 4.04 17.27 22.13
CA THR A 783 4.12 18.03 20.88
C THR A 783 2.83 18.79 20.61
N ALA A 784 1.65 18.22 20.87
CA ALA A 784 0.37 18.92 20.74
C ALA A 784 0.30 20.15 21.68
N ILE A 785 0.79 20.03 22.92
CA ILE A 785 0.90 21.16 23.85
C ILE A 785 1.85 22.22 23.30
N LEU A 786 3.02 21.83 22.78
CA LEU A 786 3.98 22.74 22.16
C LEU A 786 3.41 23.47 20.94
N ILE A 787 2.62 22.78 20.09
CA ILE A 787 1.92 23.40 18.97
C ILE A 787 0.93 24.45 19.49
N GLY A 788 0.18 24.15 20.56
CA GLY A 788 -0.74 25.08 21.21
C GLY A 788 -0.02 26.33 21.73
N ILE A 789 1.11 26.16 22.42
CA ILE A 789 1.94 27.27 22.91
C ILE A 789 2.49 28.09 21.73
N PHE A 790 3.07 27.43 20.73
CA PHE A 790 3.60 28.08 19.52
C PHE A 790 2.53 28.92 18.83
N PHE A 791 1.31 28.41 18.74
CA PHE A 791 0.17 29.12 18.17
C PHE A 791 -0.21 30.36 19.01
N ILE A 792 -0.37 30.21 20.33
CA ILE A 792 -0.72 31.31 21.24
C ILE A 792 0.32 32.43 21.21
N LEU A 793 1.61 32.09 21.25
CA LEU A 793 2.70 33.08 21.19
C LEU A 793 2.66 33.90 19.90
N ARG A 794 2.18 33.30 18.81
CA ARG A 794 2.03 33.99 17.53
C ARG A 794 0.70 34.73 17.37
N LEU A 795 -0.29 34.47 18.22
CA LEU A 795 -1.50 35.31 18.31
C LEU A 795 -1.21 36.65 18.98
N LYS A 796 -0.19 36.72 19.83
CA LYS A 796 0.22 37.92 20.57
C LYS A 796 1.15 38.85 19.79
N LYS A 797 1.69 38.39 18.65
CA LYS A 797 2.47 39.18 17.69
C LYS A 797 1.60 39.52 16.49
#